data_AF-A0A1R3VFH5-F1
#
_entry.id   AF-A0A1R3VFH5-F1
#
_cell.length_a   1.000
_cell.length_b   1.000
_cell.length_c   1.000
_cell.angle_alpha   90.00
_cell.angle_beta   90.00
_cell.angle_gamma   90.00
#
_symmetry.space_group_name_H-M   'P 1'
#
loop_
_entity.id
_entity.type
_entity.pdbx_description
1 polymer ?
#
loop_
_entity_poly.entity_id
_entity_poly.type
_entity_poly.pdbx_seq_one_letter_code
_entity_poly.pdbx_strand_id
1 'polypeptide(L)'
;MKREIAPNQMKIDAPPARTSLATGQMALSNIDYDERATMRAWESFLADEPKCAGDPVPSHVRSLIHDSWYRSATGGINAQGIEAPLSSDRDAIEYLTRANAELLSAARRSFASLGQLLDGTGAMLVLADSDGVLIDAIGDKKTLHDGMDIHLAIGGKWNEDAVGTNGIGTALWTGEPTFVHAAEHFCAGIKSWTCAGAPIRDPLDGKIIGVVDLSGYSPIFRPHNTALVAATARQIEKALAEQQQEQRTRLLEAFISSAPGYRRKDGLVIVDHRGRAIFCNNVPDGEATEMMDGPMEPGRGRWLMNLPSSGSEADLARALPAHLRSCHITPLKLDGDLRGAALVFPSVPAVSSAAVVHREVNKHLQDAVAMIVGESEALHAAIDVACRVARSSSVTSLLVEGETGVGKELFARLVHAGSRRTANDPFIAMNCGAITRDLFGSELFGHVAGAFTGASREGKLGVFELAHGGVLSLDEIGELPLEIQPFLLRVLEERVVNRIGDSRGRPVDVRLVASTNRDLKHEIDAGRFRRDLYYRIGAVSITVPPLRARGEDVLLLVEHFNRQIATAAGEEPLEFSQEALDALLAYHWPGNVRELKNLIGRLHVLARGRDIGLHDLPGEIAAPSATSDDGKTLSAELPGGTLVEAERQAMKNALAAEGGNLSRVARRLGISRPTLYRKLDQYGIRRGFL
;
A
#
# COMPACT_ATOMS: atom_id res chain seq x y z
N MET A 1 -47.51 35.94 -21.65
CA MET A 1 -47.82 34.99 -20.56
C MET A 1 -47.86 33.58 -21.11
N LYS A 2 -46.72 32.90 -21.12
CA LYS A 2 -46.60 31.46 -21.35
C LYS A 2 -45.99 30.89 -20.06
N ARG A 3 -46.74 30.06 -19.35
CA ARG A 3 -46.26 29.36 -18.14
C ARG A 3 -45.69 28.01 -18.58
N GLU A 4 -44.46 27.78 -18.15
CA GLU A 4 -43.69 26.55 -18.31
C GLU A 4 -44.38 25.38 -17.60
N ILE A 5 -44.36 24.20 -18.24
CA ILE A 5 -44.64 22.90 -17.64
C ILE A 5 -43.30 22.17 -17.60
N ALA A 6 -42.70 22.08 -16.42
CA ALA A 6 -41.52 21.26 -16.17
C ALA A 6 -41.93 19.79 -16.00
N PRO A 7 -41.20 18.81 -16.56
CA PRO A 7 -41.43 17.40 -16.27
C PRO A 7 -40.81 17.06 -14.91
N ASN A 8 -41.64 16.50 -14.03
CA ASN A 8 -41.26 16.06 -12.69
C ASN A 8 -40.35 14.82 -12.79
N GLN A 9 -39.04 15.01 -12.74
CA GLN A 9 -38.07 13.93 -12.54
C GLN A 9 -38.13 13.49 -11.07
N MET A 10 -38.84 12.40 -10.78
CA MET A 10 -38.58 11.63 -9.55
C MET A 10 -37.19 11.02 -9.68
N LYS A 11 -36.25 11.52 -8.87
CA LYS A 11 -34.95 10.89 -8.64
C LYS A 11 -35.18 9.48 -8.10
N ILE A 12 -34.80 8.48 -8.87
CA ILE A 12 -34.56 7.12 -8.37
C ILE A 12 -33.13 7.16 -7.82
N ASP A 13 -32.99 7.44 -6.53
CA ASP A 13 -31.70 7.34 -5.85
C ASP A 13 -31.31 5.84 -5.82
N ALA A 14 -30.17 5.51 -6.44
CA ALA A 14 -29.58 4.18 -6.35
C ALA A 14 -29.23 3.88 -4.87
N PRO A 15 -29.60 2.71 -4.31
CA PRO A 15 -29.24 2.40 -2.94
C PRO A 15 -27.73 2.10 -2.83
N PRO A 16 -27.09 2.43 -1.70
CA PRO A 16 -25.65 2.26 -1.55
C PRO A 16 -25.28 0.78 -1.50
N ALA A 17 -24.30 0.38 -2.31
CA ALA A 17 -23.64 -0.90 -2.19
C ALA A 17 -23.06 -1.06 -0.79
N ARG A 18 -23.65 -1.95 0.02
CA ARG A 18 -23.07 -2.33 1.32
C ARG A 18 -21.83 -3.18 1.08
N THR A 19 -20.65 -2.55 1.04
CA THR A 19 -19.38 -3.24 1.31
C THR A 19 -19.31 -3.62 2.79
N SER A 20 -19.91 -4.76 3.11
CA SER A 20 -19.76 -5.45 4.38
C SER A 20 -18.71 -6.54 4.22
N LEU A 21 -17.45 -6.23 4.52
CA LEU A 21 -16.42 -7.23 4.87
C LEU A 21 -16.76 -7.78 6.27
N ALA A 22 -17.89 -8.47 6.37
CA ALA A 22 -18.18 -9.35 7.49
C ALA A 22 -17.61 -10.71 7.11
N THR A 23 -16.67 -11.20 7.92
CA THR A 23 -16.16 -12.57 7.89
C THR A 23 -17.33 -13.56 7.78
N GLY A 24 -17.51 -14.13 6.58
CA GLY A 24 -18.56 -15.08 6.27
C GLY A 24 -18.39 -16.38 7.06
N GLN A 25 -19.03 -16.46 8.22
CA GLN A 25 -19.54 -17.74 8.70
C GLN A 25 -20.63 -18.15 7.70
N MET A 26 -20.38 -19.21 6.91
CA MET A 26 -21.45 -19.96 6.24
C MET A 26 -22.33 -20.60 7.32
N ALA A 27 -23.15 -19.79 7.98
CA ALA A 27 -24.22 -20.27 8.82
C ALA A 27 -25.30 -20.83 7.89
N LEU A 28 -25.16 -22.10 7.53
CA LEU A 28 -26.30 -22.94 7.21
C LEU A 28 -27.17 -22.94 8.47
N SER A 29 -28.02 -21.93 8.62
CA SER A 29 -29.03 -21.92 9.67
C SER A 29 -29.95 -23.09 9.39
N ASN A 30 -29.81 -24.15 10.19
CA ASN A 30 -30.79 -25.22 10.33
C ASN A 30 -32.08 -24.61 10.89
N ILE A 31 -32.80 -23.86 10.06
CA ILE A 31 -34.24 -23.78 10.20
C ILE A 31 -34.73 -25.10 9.62
N ASP A 32 -35.35 -25.94 10.44
CA ASP A 32 -36.12 -27.09 9.94
C ASP A 32 -37.10 -26.53 8.90
N TYR A 33 -36.80 -26.74 7.63
CA TYR A 33 -37.60 -26.24 6.54
C TYR A 33 -38.97 -26.93 6.58
N ASP A 34 -40.03 -26.14 6.73
CA ASP A 34 -41.42 -26.60 6.65
C ASP A 34 -42.08 -25.94 5.45
N GLU A 35 -42.18 -26.70 4.36
CA GLU A 35 -42.77 -26.24 3.10
C GLU A 35 -44.17 -25.66 3.29
N ARG A 36 -45.01 -26.26 4.15
CA ARG A 36 -46.38 -25.77 4.39
C ARG A 36 -46.36 -24.46 5.14
N ALA A 37 -45.47 -24.31 6.13
CA ALA A 37 -45.32 -23.05 6.86
C ALA A 37 -44.77 -21.94 5.96
N THR A 38 -43.73 -22.23 5.16
CA THR A 38 -43.17 -21.29 4.18
C THR A 38 -44.21 -20.89 3.13
N MET A 39 -45.01 -21.84 2.65
CA MET A 39 -46.06 -21.56 1.66
C MET A 39 -47.17 -20.66 2.23
N ARG A 40 -47.62 -20.91 3.46
CA ARG A 40 -48.57 -20.01 4.15
C ARG A 40 -47.99 -18.62 4.39
N ALA A 41 -46.70 -18.54 4.71
CA ALA A 41 -46.02 -17.26 4.88
C ALA A 41 -45.96 -16.48 3.56
N TRP A 42 -45.71 -17.15 2.43
CA TRP A 42 -45.75 -16.56 1.09
C TRP A 42 -47.17 -16.09 0.72
N GLU A 43 -48.21 -16.89 0.97
CA GLU A 43 -49.61 -16.50 0.72
C GLU A 43 -50.01 -15.27 1.56
N SER A 44 -49.62 -15.26 2.84
CA SER A 44 -49.87 -14.13 3.74
C SER A 44 -49.12 -12.87 3.27
N PHE A 45 -47.87 -13.04 2.81
CA PHE A 45 -47.05 -11.95 2.28
C PHE A 45 -47.67 -11.31 1.03
N LEU A 46 -48.34 -12.08 0.18
CA LEU A 46 -49.04 -11.55 -1.01
C LEU A 46 -50.41 -10.94 -0.69
N ALA A 47 -51.07 -11.42 0.37
CA ALA A 47 -52.38 -10.92 0.80
C ALA A 47 -52.29 -9.60 1.57
N ASP A 48 -51.22 -9.42 2.35
CA ASP A 48 -50.86 -8.16 3.00
C ASP A 48 -50.16 -7.23 1.97
N GLU A 49 -50.31 -5.90 2.10
CA GLU A 49 -49.44 -4.98 1.34
C GLU A 49 -47.96 -5.29 1.67
N PRO A 50 -47.03 -5.31 0.68
CA PRO A 50 -45.65 -5.73 0.89
C PRO A 50 -44.99 -4.96 2.03
N LYS A 51 -44.66 -5.67 3.12
CA LYS A 51 -44.04 -5.13 4.32
C LYS A 51 -42.52 -4.98 4.14
N CYS A 52 -41.97 -3.82 4.54
CA CYS A 52 -40.62 -3.36 4.20
C CYS A 52 -39.48 -4.23 4.79
N ALA A 53 -38.27 -4.05 4.24
CA ALA A 53 -37.03 -4.55 4.83
C ALA A 53 -36.85 -3.99 6.26
N GLY A 54 -37.07 -4.83 7.27
CA GLY A 54 -37.00 -4.46 8.70
C GLY A 54 -38.23 -4.87 9.53
N ASP A 55 -39.32 -5.31 8.90
CA ASP A 55 -40.46 -5.89 9.60
C ASP A 55 -40.14 -7.29 10.18
N PRO A 56 -40.88 -7.77 11.19
CA PRO A 56 -40.64 -9.08 11.79
C PRO A 56 -40.77 -10.17 10.72
N VAL A 57 -39.64 -10.76 10.33
CA VAL A 57 -39.61 -11.89 9.39
C VAL A 57 -40.31 -13.09 10.06
N PRO A 58 -41.27 -13.76 9.39
CA PRO A 58 -41.85 -14.98 9.91
C PRO A 58 -40.76 -16.00 10.28
N SER A 59 -40.87 -16.66 11.43
CA SER A 59 -39.84 -17.57 11.96
C SER A 59 -39.45 -18.72 11.03
N HIS A 60 -40.28 -19.02 10.03
CA HIS A 60 -40.10 -20.11 9.05
C HIS A 60 -39.60 -19.63 7.68
N VAL A 61 -39.24 -18.35 7.54
CA VAL A 61 -38.70 -17.77 6.30
C VAL A 61 -37.35 -17.13 6.63
N ARG A 62 -36.33 -17.43 5.82
CA ARG A 62 -35.01 -16.81 5.97
C ARG A 62 -35.09 -15.33 5.59
N SER A 63 -34.37 -14.47 6.30
CA SER A 63 -34.36 -13.01 6.02
C SER A 63 -34.00 -12.71 4.57
N LEU A 64 -33.01 -13.40 4.01
CA LEU A 64 -32.63 -13.27 2.60
C LEU A 64 -33.80 -13.53 1.63
N ILE A 65 -34.61 -14.55 1.91
CA ILE A 65 -35.75 -14.92 1.06
C ILE A 65 -36.86 -13.89 1.21
N HIS A 66 -37.17 -13.47 2.43
CA HIS A 66 -38.15 -12.42 2.68
C HIS A 66 -37.78 -11.10 1.98
N ASP A 67 -36.51 -10.68 2.06
CA ASP A 67 -36.01 -9.49 1.37
C ASP A 67 -36.13 -9.62 -0.15
N SER A 68 -35.88 -10.82 -0.69
CA SER A 68 -36.05 -11.11 -2.12
C SER A 68 -37.53 -11.10 -2.54
N TRP A 69 -38.45 -11.65 -1.74
CA TRP A 69 -39.89 -11.55 -1.98
C TRP A 69 -40.36 -10.10 -2.00
N TYR A 70 -39.87 -9.27 -1.06
CA TYR A 70 -40.17 -7.84 -1.03
C TYR A 70 -39.73 -7.13 -2.32
N ARG A 71 -38.50 -7.35 -2.77
CA ARG A 71 -38.01 -6.80 -4.04
C ARG A 71 -38.82 -7.30 -5.24
N SER A 72 -39.14 -8.59 -5.27
CA SER A 72 -39.92 -9.19 -6.35
C SER A 72 -41.33 -8.59 -6.43
N ALA A 73 -42.01 -8.43 -5.30
CA ALA A 73 -43.34 -7.85 -5.24
C ALA A 73 -43.33 -6.35 -5.60
N THR A 74 -42.39 -5.57 -5.06
CA THR A 74 -42.28 -4.14 -5.35
C THR A 74 -41.80 -3.86 -6.78
N GLY A 75 -41.05 -4.77 -7.39
CA GLY A 75 -40.67 -4.77 -8.81
C GLY A 75 -41.81 -5.15 -9.76
N GLY A 76 -42.99 -5.55 -9.25
CA GLY A 76 -44.17 -5.85 -10.05
C GLY A 76 -44.17 -7.25 -10.68
N ILE A 77 -43.38 -8.18 -10.15
CA ILE A 77 -43.35 -9.56 -10.64
C ILE A 77 -44.69 -10.23 -10.37
N ASN A 78 -45.24 -10.92 -11.37
CA ASN A 78 -46.46 -11.70 -11.21
C ASN A 78 -46.15 -13.00 -10.44
N ALA A 79 -46.56 -13.06 -9.17
CA ALA A 79 -46.37 -14.24 -8.31
C ALA A 79 -47.06 -15.52 -8.83
N GLN A 80 -48.01 -15.41 -9.76
CA GLN A 80 -48.65 -16.56 -10.45
C GLN A 80 -47.92 -16.96 -11.73
N GLY A 81 -46.75 -16.39 -12.01
CA GLY A 81 -45.91 -16.78 -13.15
C GLY A 81 -45.59 -18.28 -13.13
N ILE A 82 -45.62 -18.89 -14.31
CA ILE A 82 -45.35 -20.33 -14.49
C ILE A 82 -44.09 -20.63 -15.28
N GLU A 83 -43.55 -19.66 -16.00
CA GLU A 83 -42.40 -19.80 -16.88
C GLU A 83 -41.58 -18.49 -16.90
N ALA A 84 -40.30 -18.59 -17.21
CA ALA A 84 -39.44 -17.44 -17.44
C ALA A 84 -39.64 -16.85 -18.86
N PRO A 85 -39.37 -15.55 -19.09
CA PRO A 85 -39.27 -15.02 -20.44
C PRO A 85 -38.18 -15.76 -21.24
N LEU A 86 -38.50 -16.20 -22.46
CA LEU A 86 -37.59 -16.95 -23.32
C LEU A 86 -37.32 -16.20 -24.62
N SER A 87 -36.04 -15.98 -24.93
CA SER A 87 -35.61 -15.58 -26.27
C SER A 87 -35.35 -16.82 -27.12
N SER A 88 -36.26 -17.14 -28.04
CA SER A 88 -36.09 -18.25 -28.99
C SER A 88 -35.58 -17.79 -30.36
N ASP A 89 -35.29 -16.50 -30.52
CA ASP A 89 -34.78 -15.94 -31.77
C ASP A 89 -33.35 -16.43 -32.01
N ARG A 90 -33.11 -17.01 -33.20
CA ARG A 90 -31.83 -17.63 -33.54
C ARG A 90 -30.70 -16.60 -33.55
N ASP A 91 -30.96 -15.40 -34.05
CA ASP A 91 -29.97 -14.33 -34.12
C ASP A 91 -29.63 -13.83 -32.70
N ALA A 92 -30.62 -13.74 -31.82
CA ALA A 92 -30.41 -13.44 -30.41
C ALA A 92 -29.59 -14.51 -29.68
N ILE A 93 -29.88 -15.80 -29.89
CA ILE A 93 -29.09 -16.91 -29.30
C ILE A 93 -27.65 -16.93 -29.81
N GLU A 94 -27.44 -16.69 -31.11
CA GLU A 94 -26.11 -16.61 -31.68
C GLU A 94 -25.32 -15.41 -31.12
N TYR A 95 -25.99 -14.27 -30.96
CA TYR A 95 -25.42 -13.11 -30.29
C TYR A 95 -25.04 -13.41 -28.83
N LEU A 96 -25.93 -14.04 -28.06
CA LEU A 96 -25.67 -14.45 -26.67
C LEU A 96 -24.44 -15.38 -26.58
N THR A 97 -24.35 -16.35 -27.48
CA THR A 97 -23.22 -17.30 -27.55
C THR A 97 -21.90 -16.56 -27.83
N ARG A 98 -21.91 -15.63 -28.79
CA ARG A 98 -20.72 -14.83 -29.15
C ARG A 98 -20.31 -13.89 -28.03
N ALA A 99 -21.27 -13.20 -27.40
CA ALA A 99 -21.02 -12.27 -26.30
C ALA A 99 -20.41 -12.98 -25.08
N ASN A 100 -20.82 -14.22 -24.82
CA ASN A 100 -20.39 -15.01 -23.67
C ASN A 100 -19.33 -16.09 -24.00
N ALA A 101 -18.67 -16.01 -25.16
CA ALA A 101 -17.76 -17.04 -25.65
C ALA A 101 -16.60 -17.39 -24.69
N GLU A 102 -16.04 -16.41 -23.99
CA GLU A 102 -14.98 -16.64 -23.00
C GLU A 102 -15.48 -17.40 -21.77
N LEU A 103 -16.65 -17.01 -21.26
CA LEU A 103 -17.27 -17.67 -20.11
C LEU A 103 -17.64 -19.11 -20.45
N LEU A 104 -18.23 -19.34 -21.64
CA LEU A 104 -18.53 -20.67 -22.17
C LEU A 104 -17.26 -21.52 -22.33
N SER A 105 -16.20 -20.95 -22.90
CA SER A 105 -14.90 -21.62 -23.05
C SER A 105 -14.32 -22.05 -21.70
N ALA A 106 -14.33 -21.17 -20.70
CA ALA A 106 -13.83 -21.46 -19.37
C ALA A 106 -14.67 -22.49 -18.63
N ALA A 107 -16.01 -22.45 -18.78
CA ALA A 107 -16.94 -23.38 -18.17
C ALA A 107 -16.87 -24.80 -18.76
N ARG A 108 -16.47 -24.92 -20.03
CA ARG A 108 -16.51 -26.16 -20.82
C ARG A 108 -15.94 -27.39 -20.11
N ARG A 109 -14.79 -27.27 -19.44
CA ARG A 109 -14.14 -28.40 -18.75
C ARG A 109 -14.95 -28.83 -17.53
N SER A 110 -15.36 -27.88 -16.69
CA SER A 110 -16.16 -28.15 -15.49
C SER A 110 -17.52 -28.75 -15.85
N PHE A 111 -18.17 -28.18 -16.87
CA PHE A 111 -19.46 -28.66 -17.38
C PHE A 111 -19.34 -30.08 -17.98
N ALA A 112 -18.33 -30.34 -18.81
CA ALA A 112 -18.12 -31.69 -19.34
C ALA A 112 -17.88 -32.74 -18.23
N SER A 113 -17.11 -32.38 -17.19
CA SER A 113 -16.84 -33.28 -16.07
C SER A 113 -18.06 -33.54 -15.19
N LEU A 114 -18.85 -32.49 -14.88
CA LEU A 114 -20.02 -32.62 -14.02
C LEU A 114 -21.23 -33.21 -14.74
N GLY A 115 -21.38 -32.95 -16.04
CA GLY A 115 -22.52 -33.46 -16.81
C GLY A 115 -22.62 -34.97 -16.80
N GLN A 116 -21.47 -35.67 -16.84
CA GLN A 116 -21.42 -37.13 -16.72
C GLN A 116 -21.83 -37.63 -15.33
N LEU A 117 -21.58 -36.84 -14.28
CA LEU A 117 -21.89 -37.18 -12.90
C LEU A 117 -23.35 -36.87 -12.52
N LEU A 118 -24.00 -35.98 -13.26
CA LEU A 118 -25.38 -35.56 -13.04
C LEU A 118 -26.42 -36.41 -13.79
N ASP A 119 -25.99 -37.24 -14.75
CA ASP A 119 -26.91 -38.14 -15.45
C ASP A 119 -27.51 -39.16 -14.47
N GLY A 120 -28.85 -39.25 -14.43
CA GLY A 120 -29.56 -40.15 -13.52
C GLY A 120 -29.72 -39.63 -12.07
N THR A 121 -29.20 -38.43 -11.74
CA THR A 121 -29.34 -37.88 -10.38
C THR A 121 -30.61 -37.04 -10.19
N GLY A 122 -31.32 -36.73 -11.27
CA GLY A 122 -32.48 -35.83 -11.25
C GLY A 122 -32.11 -34.35 -11.08
N ALA A 123 -30.85 -33.95 -11.31
CA ALA A 123 -30.39 -32.57 -11.22
C ALA A 123 -29.77 -32.11 -12.54
N MET A 124 -29.83 -30.80 -12.78
CA MET A 124 -29.19 -30.11 -13.90
C MET A 124 -28.32 -28.97 -13.41
N LEU A 125 -27.23 -28.71 -14.13
CA LEU A 125 -26.36 -27.57 -13.92
C LEU A 125 -26.56 -26.61 -15.10
N VAL A 126 -26.81 -25.35 -14.80
CA VAL A 126 -26.99 -24.30 -15.79
C VAL A 126 -25.97 -23.19 -15.60
N LEU A 127 -25.62 -22.56 -16.71
CA LEU A 127 -24.81 -21.35 -16.75
C LEU A 127 -25.67 -20.21 -17.26
N ALA A 128 -25.75 -19.14 -16.49
CA ALA A 128 -26.39 -17.90 -16.88
C ALA A 128 -25.36 -16.77 -17.01
N ASP A 129 -25.62 -15.83 -17.91
CA ASP A 129 -24.81 -14.62 -18.04
C ASP A 129 -25.12 -13.58 -16.93
N SER A 130 -24.49 -12.41 -17.01
CA SER A 130 -24.64 -11.34 -16.01
C SER A 130 -26.06 -10.73 -15.94
N ASP A 131 -26.90 -10.94 -16.95
CA ASP A 131 -28.32 -10.50 -16.96
C ASP A 131 -29.27 -11.66 -16.58
N GLY A 132 -28.72 -12.81 -16.19
CA GLY A 132 -29.48 -13.99 -15.80
C GLY A 132 -30.06 -14.77 -16.97
N VAL A 133 -29.55 -14.57 -18.19
CA VAL A 133 -29.97 -15.34 -19.36
C VAL A 133 -29.16 -16.63 -19.44
N LEU A 134 -29.83 -17.78 -19.57
CA LEU A 134 -29.15 -19.07 -19.67
C LEU A 134 -28.40 -19.18 -21.00
N ILE A 135 -27.14 -19.61 -20.91
CA ILE A 135 -26.21 -19.75 -22.05
C ILE A 135 -25.66 -21.17 -22.19
N ASP A 136 -25.73 -22.01 -21.15
CA ASP A 136 -25.40 -23.44 -21.21
C ASP A 136 -26.20 -24.24 -20.18
N ALA A 137 -26.44 -25.52 -20.46
CA ALA A 137 -27.17 -26.42 -19.56
C ALA A 137 -26.77 -27.89 -19.79
N ILE A 138 -26.56 -28.61 -18.70
CA ILE A 138 -26.17 -30.03 -18.69
C ILE A 138 -26.83 -30.76 -17.51
N GLY A 139 -26.91 -32.09 -17.56
CA GLY A 139 -27.34 -32.91 -16.44
C GLY A 139 -28.31 -34.00 -16.83
N ASP A 140 -29.14 -34.42 -15.88
CA ASP A 140 -30.14 -35.46 -16.08
C ASP A 140 -31.11 -35.09 -17.22
N LYS A 141 -31.29 -36.01 -18.18
CA LYS A 141 -32.11 -35.76 -19.37
C LYS A 141 -33.57 -35.46 -19.06
N LYS A 142 -34.14 -36.11 -18.04
CA LYS A 142 -35.52 -35.87 -17.64
C LYS A 142 -35.62 -34.50 -16.99
N THR A 143 -34.71 -34.17 -16.07
CA THR A 143 -34.71 -32.85 -15.43
C THR A 143 -34.49 -31.72 -16.43
N LEU A 144 -33.60 -31.90 -17.41
CA LEU A 144 -33.42 -30.93 -18.51
C LEU A 144 -34.71 -30.74 -19.33
N HIS A 145 -35.42 -31.83 -19.61
CA HIS A 145 -36.70 -31.77 -20.32
C HIS A 145 -37.78 -31.06 -19.50
N ASP A 146 -37.94 -31.45 -18.23
CA ASP A 146 -38.88 -30.82 -17.29
C ASP A 146 -38.55 -29.32 -17.08
N GLY A 147 -37.26 -28.95 -17.14
CA GLY A 147 -36.81 -27.56 -17.09
C GLY A 147 -37.24 -26.72 -18.29
N MET A 148 -37.44 -27.33 -19.47
CA MET A 148 -37.94 -26.61 -20.65
C MET A 148 -39.37 -26.09 -20.45
N ASP A 149 -40.20 -26.79 -19.68
CA ASP A 149 -41.60 -26.40 -19.42
C ASP A 149 -41.71 -25.07 -18.64
N ILE A 150 -40.67 -24.71 -17.89
CA ILE A 150 -40.57 -23.44 -17.16
C ILE A 150 -39.60 -22.46 -17.83
N HIS A 151 -39.09 -22.80 -19.02
CA HIS A 151 -38.04 -22.08 -19.73
C HIS A 151 -36.71 -21.96 -18.96
N LEU A 152 -36.36 -22.95 -18.13
CA LEU A 152 -35.01 -23.15 -17.60
C LEU A 152 -34.12 -23.82 -18.66
N ALA A 153 -34.01 -23.15 -19.81
CA ALA A 153 -33.25 -23.57 -20.98
C ALA A 153 -32.51 -22.37 -21.59
N ILE A 154 -31.58 -22.64 -22.52
CA ILE A 154 -30.78 -21.59 -23.21
C ILE A 154 -31.72 -20.52 -23.78
N GLY A 155 -31.45 -19.25 -23.45
CA GLY A 155 -32.27 -18.08 -23.80
C GLY A 155 -33.31 -17.67 -22.77
N GLY A 156 -33.57 -18.48 -21.73
CA GLY A 156 -34.47 -18.15 -20.64
C GLY A 156 -33.87 -17.14 -19.67
N LYS A 157 -34.62 -16.12 -19.25
CA LYS A 157 -34.16 -15.04 -18.36
C LYS A 157 -34.64 -15.22 -16.93
N TRP A 158 -33.71 -15.46 -16.01
CA TRP A 158 -33.94 -15.89 -14.62
C TRP A 158 -33.44 -14.89 -13.56
N ASN A 159 -33.27 -13.61 -13.90
CA ASN A 159 -33.00 -12.60 -12.89
C ASN A 159 -34.25 -12.31 -12.02
N GLU A 160 -34.08 -11.65 -10.86
CA GLU A 160 -35.23 -11.34 -9.98
C GLU A 160 -36.24 -10.39 -10.64
N ASP A 161 -35.79 -9.54 -11.56
CA ASP A 161 -36.65 -8.62 -12.32
C ASP A 161 -37.53 -9.32 -13.38
N ALA A 162 -37.31 -10.62 -13.63
CA ALA A 162 -38.09 -11.41 -14.56
C ALA A 162 -38.93 -12.50 -13.87
N VAL A 163 -38.37 -13.19 -12.87
CA VAL A 163 -38.99 -14.39 -12.25
C VAL A 163 -39.09 -14.26 -10.73
N GLY A 164 -38.68 -13.12 -10.16
CA GLY A 164 -38.62 -12.93 -8.72
C GLY A 164 -37.59 -13.86 -8.06
N THR A 165 -37.77 -14.14 -6.77
CA THR A 165 -36.88 -15.00 -5.97
C THR A 165 -36.64 -16.37 -6.61
N ASN A 166 -35.40 -16.62 -7.01
CA ASN A 166 -34.90 -17.87 -7.56
C ASN A 166 -33.37 -17.96 -7.38
N GLY A 167 -32.78 -19.15 -7.57
CA GLY A 167 -31.35 -19.37 -7.33
C GLY A 167 -30.42 -18.46 -8.14
N ILE A 168 -30.71 -18.26 -9.42
CA ILE A 168 -29.89 -17.46 -10.35
C ILE A 168 -30.00 -15.98 -10.00
N GLY A 169 -31.23 -15.44 -9.99
CA GLY A 169 -31.48 -14.03 -9.75
C GLY A 169 -31.02 -13.58 -8.37
N THR A 170 -31.27 -14.38 -7.33
CA THR A 170 -30.87 -14.01 -5.97
C THR A 170 -29.35 -14.09 -5.79
N ALA A 171 -28.66 -15.02 -6.45
CA ALA A 171 -27.19 -15.05 -6.48
C ALA A 171 -26.58 -13.85 -7.23
N LEU A 172 -27.18 -13.43 -8.36
CA LEU A 172 -26.78 -12.22 -9.08
C LEU A 172 -26.92 -10.98 -8.19
N TRP A 173 -28.05 -10.86 -7.49
CA TRP A 173 -28.35 -9.68 -6.66
C TRP A 173 -27.48 -9.61 -5.40
N THR A 174 -27.34 -10.72 -4.69
CA THR A 174 -26.54 -10.78 -3.45
C THR A 174 -25.05 -10.73 -3.70
N GLY A 175 -24.60 -11.24 -4.85
CA GLY A 175 -23.21 -11.51 -5.12
C GLY A 175 -22.60 -12.61 -4.26
N GLU A 176 -23.43 -13.45 -3.63
CA GLU A 176 -23.01 -14.55 -2.78
C GLU A 176 -23.68 -15.87 -3.20
N PRO A 177 -23.04 -17.04 -2.94
CA PRO A 177 -23.68 -18.33 -3.15
C PRO A 177 -25.01 -18.41 -2.38
N THR A 178 -26.09 -18.69 -3.11
CA THR A 178 -27.45 -18.66 -2.60
C THR A 178 -28.13 -20.00 -2.81
N PHE A 179 -28.99 -20.36 -1.86
CA PHE A 179 -29.86 -21.53 -1.95
C PHE A 179 -31.30 -21.04 -1.86
N VAL A 180 -32.18 -21.48 -2.78
CA VAL A 180 -33.62 -21.20 -2.79
C VAL A 180 -34.36 -22.52 -2.93
N HIS A 181 -35.21 -22.83 -1.96
CA HIS A 181 -35.82 -24.14 -1.80
C HIS A 181 -37.34 -24.11 -1.90
N ALA A 182 -37.86 -24.82 -2.90
CA ALA A 182 -39.28 -25.09 -3.10
C ALA A 182 -40.16 -23.84 -2.92
N ALA A 183 -41.01 -23.80 -1.89
CA ALA A 183 -41.93 -22.69 -1.61
C ALA A 183 -41.26 -21.32 -1.39
N GLU A 184 -39.93 -21.27 -1.20
CA GLU A 184 -39.16 -20.03 -1.13
C GLU A 184 -39.06 -19.29 -2.47
N HIS A 185 -39.30 -19.96 -3.61
CA HIS A 185 -39.37 -19.28 -4.89
C HIS A 185 -40.54 -18.30 -4.92
N PHE A 186 -40.39 -17.16 -5.61
CA PHE A 186 -41.45 -16.16 -5.64
C PHE A 186 -42.63 -16.58 -6.51
N CYS A 187 -42.37 -17.06 -7.74
CA CYS A 187 -43.40 -17.49 -8.68
C CYS A 187 -43.96 -18.88 -8.34
N ALA A 188 -45.28 -19.04 -8.42
CA ALA A 188 -45.98 -20.27 -8.06
C ALA A 188 -45.58 -21.48 -8.92
N GLY A 189 -45.39 -21.31 -10.23
CA GLY A 189 -45.11 -22.44 -11.13
C GLY A 189 -43.73 -23.07 -10.97
N ILE A 190 -42.82 -22.44 -10.21
CA ILE A 190 -41.45 -22.94 -10.00
C ILE A 190 -41.22 -23.46 -8.58
N LYS A 191 -42.26 -23.48 -7.72
CA LYS A 191 -42.12 -23.90 -6.31
C LYS A 191 -41.83 -25.39 -6.11
N SER A 192 -41.94 -26.22 -7.14
CA SER A 192 -41.50 -27.63 -7.10
C SER A 192 -39.97 -27.79 -7.23
N TRP A 193 -39.28 -26.72 -7.65
CA TRP A 193 -37.84 -26.71 -7.90
C TRP A 193 -37.05 -26.25 -6.68
N THR A 194 -35.79 -26.63 -6.65
CA THR A 194 -34.79 -26.15 -5.70
C THR A 194 -33.54 -25.80 -6.47
N CYS A 195 -32.99 -24.64 -6.15
CA CYS A 195 -31.87 -24.05 -6.87
C CYS A 195 -30.76 -23.67 -5.89
N ALA A 196 -29.52 -23.96 -6.29
CA ALA A 196 -28.32 -23.49 -5.62
C ALA A 196 -27.49 -22.74 -6.64
N GLY A 197 -27.42 -21.41 -6.51
CA GLY A 197 -26.71 -20.53 -7.43
C GLY A 197 -25.42 -20.00 -6.81
N ALA A 198 -24.36 -19.87 -7.60
CA ALA A 198 -23.16 -19.15 -7.18
C ALA A 198 -22.67 -18.21 -8.29
N PRO A 199 -22.37 -16.94 -7.96
CA PRO A 199 -21.86 -15.99 -8.93
C PRO A 199 -20.45 -16.36 -9.38
N ILE A 200 -20.18 -16.09 -10.66
CA ILE A 200 -18.87 -16.19 -11.29
C ILE A 200 -18.37 -14.77 -11.50
N ARG A 201 -17.17 -14.49 -10.99
CA ARG A 201 -16.55 -13.17 -11.05
C ARG A 201 -15.46 -13.10 -12.12
N ASP A 202 -15.36 -11.97 -12.81
CA ASP A 202 -14.22 -11.69 -13.68
C ASP A 202 -12.95 -11.59 -12.80
N PRO A 203 -11.90 -12.36 -13.08
CA PRO A 203 -10.66 -12.35 -12.28
C PRO A 203 -9.93 -11.01 -12.26
N LEU A 204 -10.19 -10.11 -13.22
CA LEU A 204 -9.49 -8.85 -13.39
C LEU A 204 -10.13 -7.70 -12.60
N ASP A 205 -11.46 -7.59 -12.62
CA ASP A 205 -12.19 -6.48 -11.96
C ASP A 205 -13.18 -6.92 -10.86
N GLY A 206 -13.37 -8.23 -10.67
CA GLY A 206 -14.22 -8.80 -9.62
C GLY A 206 -15.73 -8.70 -9.88
N LYS A 207 -16.15 -8.19 -11.06
CA LYS A 207 -17.57 -8.08 -11.41
C LYS A 207 -18.18 -9.45 -11.66
N ILE A 208 -19.47 -9.57 -11.33
CA ILE A 208 -20.23 -10.77 -11.63
C ILE A 208 -20.52 -10.79 -13.14
N ILE A 209 -20.01 -11.80 -13.83
CA ILE A 209 -20.17 -11.97 -15.29
C ILE A 209 -21.13 -13.12 -15.63
N GLY A 210 -21.58 -13.86 -14.62
CA GLY A 210 -22.54 -14.93 -14.76
C GLY A 210 -22.81 -15.64 -13.44
N VAL A 211 -23.67 -16.64 -13.49
CA VAL A 211 -23.98 -17.53 -12.38
C VAL A 211 -23.95 -18.96 -12.88
N VAL A 212 -23.35 -19.85 -12.10
CA VAL A 212 -23.62 -21.28 -12.23
C VAL A 212 -24.69 -21.65 -11.21
N ASP A 213 -25.72 -22.36 -11.64
CA ASP A 213 -26.81 -22.82 -10.77
C ASP A 213 -27.01 -24.32 -10.94
N LEU A 214 -27.22 -25.01 -9.83
CA LEU A 214 -27.67 -26.40 -9.83
C LEU A 214 -29.16 -26.42 -9.46
N SER A 215 -29.98 -26.94 -10.36
CA SER A 215 -31.44 -26.99 -10.20
C SER A 215 -31.97 -28.41 -10.30
N GLY A 216 -33.10 -28.67 -9.66
CA GLY A 216 -33.86 -29.91 -9.76
C GLY A 216 -34.94 -29.98 -8.68
N TYR A 217 -35.49 -31.16 -8.44
CA TYR A 217 -36.62 -31.31 -7.51
C TYR A 217 -36.21 -31.36 -6.03
N SER A 218 -37.07 -30.86 -5.15
CA SER A 218 -36.85 -30.81 -3.69
C SER A 218 -36.21 -32.05 -3.04
N PRO A 219 -36.64 -33.31 -3.32
CA PRO A 219 -36.19 -34.48 -2.55
C PRO A 219 -34.68 -34.74 -2.57
N ILE A 220 -34.01 -34.36 -3.67
CA ILE A 220 -32.58 -34.61 -3.89
C ILE A 220 -31.69 -33.45 -3.43
N PHE A 221 -32.27 -32.28 -3.12
CA PHE A 221 -31.50 -31.11 -2.74
C PHE A 221 -31.18 -31.07 -1.27
N ARG A 222 -29.93 -30.73 -0.98
CA ARG A 222 -29.41 -30.54 0.37
C ARG A 222 -28.52 -29.29 0.39
N PRO A 223 -28.31 -28.67 1.57
CA PRO A 223 -27.54 -27.44 1.63
C PRO A 223 -26.07 -27.57 1.19
N HIS A 224 -25.51 -28.79 1.16
CA HIS A 224 -24.17 -29.02 0.61
C HIS A 224 -24.08 -28.79 -0.90
N ASN A 225 -25.20 -28.76 -1.62
CA ASN A 225 -25.25 -28.44 -3.06
C ASN A 225 -24.71 -27.02 -3.32
N THR A 226 -24.93 -26.07 -2.41
CA THR A 226 -24.37 -24.71 -2.52
C THR A 226 -22.85 -24.71 -2.49
N ALA A 227 -22.22 -25.60 -1.71
CA ALA A 227 -20.76 -25.74 -1.68
C ALA A 227 -20.21 -26.31 -2.99
N LEU A 228 -20.91 -27.29 -3.59
CA LEU A 228 -20.56 -27.84 -4.91
C LEU A 228 -20.63 -26.76 -5.99
N VAL A 229 -21.70 -25.97 -6.02
CA VAL A 229 -21.89 -24.91 -7.02
C VAL A 229 -20.88 -23.79 -6.82
N ALA A 230 -20.63 -23.37 -5.57
CA ALA A 230 -19.59 -22.38 -5.27
C ALA A 230 -18.18 -22.86 -5.65
N ALA A 231 -17.87 -24.14 -5.44
CA ALA A 231 -16.60 -24.73 -5.89
C ALA A 231 -16.52 -24.75 -7.43
N THR A 232 -17.62 -25.05 -8.11
CA THR A 232 -17.72 -25.03 -9.58
C THR A 232 -17.50 -23.62 -10.12
N ALA A 233 -18.15 -22.60 -9.53
CA ALA A 233 -17.94 -21.20 -9.89
C ALA A 233 -16.46 -20.82 -9.78
N ARG A 234 -15.81 -21.13 -8.65
CA ARG A 234 -14.37 -20.87 -8.45
C ARG A 234 -13.47 -21.59 -9.44
N GLN A 235 -13.84 -22.80 -9.89
CA GLN A 235 -13.10 -23.49 -10.94
C GLN A 235 -13.22 -22.79 -12.29
N ILE A 236 -14.40 -22.25 -12.61
CA ILE A 236 -14.62 -21.46 -13.83
C ILE A 236 -13.83 -20.14 -13.75
N GLU A 237 -13.87 -19.45 -12.61
CA GLU A 237 -13.07 -18.24 -12.36
C GLU A 237 -11.56 -18.50 -12.53
N LYS A 238 -11.08 -19.63 -11.99
CA LYS A 238 -9.69 -20.05 -12.19
C LYS A 238 -9.36 -20.30 -13.66
N ALA A 239 -10.23 -21.00 -14.38
CA ALA A 239 -10.04 -21.25 -15.82
C ALA A 239 -10.06 -19.94 -16.64
N LEU A 240 -10.91 -18.98 -16.26
CA LEU A 240 -10.91 -17.63 -16.84
C LEU A 240 -9.58 -16.91 -16.59
N ALA A 241 -9.06 -16.96 -15.37
CA ALA A 241 -7.79 -16.33 -15.02
C ALA A 241 -6.62 -16.94 -15.81
N GLU A 242 -6.59 -18.26 -15.95
CA GLU A 242 -5.62 -18.99 -16.78
C GLU A 242 -5.72 -18.56 -18.25
N GLN A 243 -6.94 -18.51 -18.82
CA GLN A 243 -7.15 -18.08 -20.20
C GLN A 243 -6.72 -16.62 -20.43
N GLN A 244 -7.07 -15.70 -19.52
CA GLN A 244 -6.68 -14.30 -19.61
C GLN A 244 -5.15 -14.13 -19.50
N GLN A 245 -4.50 -14.88 -18.62
CA GLN A 245 -3.05 -14.86 -18.47
C GLN A 245 -2.34 -15.40 -19.72
N GLU A 246 -2.85 -16.48 -20.32
CA GLU A 246 -2.33 -17.01 -21.58
C GLU A 246 -2.48 -16.00 -22.72
N GLN A 247 -3.67 -15.40 -22.87
CA GLN A 247 -3.92 -14.36 -23.87
C GLN A 247 -2.98 -13.16 -23.68
N ARG A 248 -2.74 -12.75 -22.43
CA ARG A 248 -1.79 -11.68 -22.11
C ARG A 248 -0.37 -12.02 -22.54
N THR A 249 0.11 -13.22 -22.23
CA THR A 249 1.45 -13.67 -22.66
C THR A 249 1.56 -13.68 -24.18
N ARG A 250 0.57 -14.24 -24.89
CA ARG A 250 0.57 -14.28 -26.36
C ARG A 250 0.53 -12.87 -26.98
N LEU A 251 -0.22 -11.93 -26.39
CA LEU A 251 -0.26 -10.55 -26.86
C LEU A 251 1.06 -9.81 -26.62
N LEU A 252 1.75 -10.09 -25.51
CA LEU A 252 3.09 -9.57 -25.25
C LEU A 252 4.11 -10.15 -26.26
N GLU A 253 4.04 -11.44 -26.56
CA GLU A 253 4.88 -12.08 -27.58
C GLU A 253 4.62 -11.50 -28.98
N ALA A 254 3.35 -11.30 -29.34
CA ALA A 254 2.96 -10.65 -30.59
C ALA A 254 3.55 -9.23 -30.68
N PHE A 255 3.47 -8.46 -29.59
CA PHE A 255 4.04 -7.12 -29.52
C PHE A 255 5.57 -7.13 -29.69
N ILE A 256 6.27 -8.00 -28.95
CA ILE A 256 7.74 -8.14 -29.08
C ILE A 256 8.13 -8.48 -30.53
N SER A 257 7.35 -9.34 -31.18
CA SER A 257 7.58 -9.75 -32.57
C SER A 257 7.25 -8.63 -33.59
N SER A 258 6.31 -7.75 -33.25
CA SER A 258 5.80 -6.70 -34.15
C SER A 258 6.43 -5.32 -33.96
N ALA A 259 7.31 -5.12 -32.97
CA ALA A 259 7.77 -3.79 -32.55
C ALA A 259 9.26 -3.49 -32.87
N PRO A 260 9.64 -3.23 -34.14
CA PRO A 260 11.02 -2.88 -34.49
C PRO A 260 11.48 -1.48 -34.04
N GLY A 261 10.60 -0.69 -33.39
CA GLY A 261 10.86 0.72 -33.01
C GLY A 261 10.56 1.11 -31.57
N TYR A 262 10.09 0.18 -30.72
CA TYR A 262 9.77 0.49 -29.32
C TYR A 262 11.05 0.79 -28.52
N ARG A 263 11.11 1.98 -27.90
CA ARG A 263 12.18 2.34 -26.98
C ARG A 263 11.73 2.06 -25.56
N ARG A 264 12.65 1.63 -24.69
CA ARG A 264 12.38 1.37 -23.26
C ARG A 264 11.72 2.55 -22.52
N LYS A 265 11.86 3.79 -23.01
CA LYS A 265 11.29 5.01 -22.42
C LYS A 265 9.92 5.39 -22.99
N ASP A 266 9.47 4.75 -24.05
CA ASP A 266 8.15 5.00 -24.62
C ASP A 266 7.08 4.44 -23.68
N GLY A 267 5.96 5.15 -23.59
CA GLY A 267 4.77 4.63 -22.94
C GLY A 267 4.20 3.49 -23.77
N LEU A 268 3.77 2.42 -23.11
CA LEU A 268 3.19 1.26 -23.75
C LEU A 268 1.93 0.87 -23.02
N VAL A 269 0.83 0.78 -23.75
CA VAL A 269 -0.39 0.14 -23.31
C VAL A 269 -0.71 -0.97 -24.29
N ILE A 270 -0.93 -2.18 -23.79
CA ILE A 270 -1.47 -3.26 -24.61
C ILE A 270 -2.91 -3.47 -24.20
N VAL A 271 -3.78 -3.43 -25.18
CA VAL A 271 -5.20 -3.73 -25.03
C VAL A 271 -5.54 -5.08 -25.65
N ASP A 272 -6.39 -5.85 -24.97
CA ASP A 272 -6.96 -7.10 -25.52
C ASP A 272 -7.99 -6.80 -26.63
N HIS A 273 -8.52 -7.84 -27.28
CA HIS A 273 -9.55 -7.73 -28.33
C HIS A 273 -10.86 -7.04 -27.90
N ARG A 274 -11.13 -6.93 -26.58
CA ARG A 274 -12.26 -6.19 -26.01
C ARG A 274 -11.91 -4.73 -25.73
N GLY A 275 -10.66 -4.34 -25.97
CA GLY A 275 -10.13 -3.01 -25.71
C GLY A 275 -9.88 -2.72 -24.23
N ARG A 276 -9.66 -3.76 -23.42
CA ARG A 276 -9.25 -3.62 -22.01
C ARG A 276 -7.74 -3.55 -21.91
N ALA A 277 -7.20 -2.63 -21.11
CA ALA A 277 -5.76 -2.60 -20.82
C ALA A 277 -5.33 -3.85 -20.02
N ILE A 278 -4.44 -4.65 -20.60
CA ILE A 278 -3.85 -5.83 -19.97
C ILE A 278 -2.38 -5.62 -19.58
N PHE A 279 -1.75 -4.56 -20.10
CA PHE A 279 -0.40 -4.15 -19.75
C PHE A 279 -0.28 -2.65 -19.92
N CYS A 280 0.31 -1.97 -18.93
CA CYS A 280 0.64 -0.55 -18.98
C CYS A 280 2.06 -0.36 -18.43
N ASN A 281 2.88 0.43 -19.13
CA ASN A 281 4.22 0.79 -18.68
C ASN A 281 4.59 2.19 -19.20
N ASN A 282 5.19 3.04 -18.36
CA ASN A 282 5.65 4.39 -18.73
C ASN A 282 4.58 5.28 -19.42
N VAL A 283 3.29 5.07 -19.12
CA VAL A 283 2.19 5.88 -19.67
C VAL A 283 2.17 7.23 -18.94
N PRO A 284 2.06 8.38 -19.63
CA PRO A 284 2.02 9.70 -19.01
C PRO A 284 0.91 9.85 -17.95
N ASP A 285 1.19 10.49 -16.81
CA ASP A 285 0.27 10.57 -15.66
C ASP A 285 -1.14 11.10 -15.99
N GLY A 286 -1.29 12.00 -16.97
CA GLY A 286 -2.60 12.50 -17.41
C GLY A 286 -3.45 11.45 -18.16
N GLU A 287 -2.81 10.59 -18.93
CA GLU A 287 -3.46 9.48 -19.64
C GLU A 287 -3.63 8.29 -18.67
N ALA A 288 -2.65 8.02 -17.82
CA ALA A 288 -2.71 6.98 -16.79
C ALA A 288 -3.82 7.21 -15.76
N THR A 289 -4.04 8.45 -15.30
CA THR A 289 -5.10 8.79 -14.33
C THR A 289 -6.50 8.67 -14.93
N GLU A 290 -6.72 9.00 -16.20
CA GLU A 290 -8.02 8.77 -16.85
C GLU A 290 -8.24 7.28 -17.22
N MET A 291 -7.16 6.56 -17.52
CA MET A 291 -7.18 5.12 -17.82
C MET A 291 -7.21 4.23 -16.57
N MET A 292 -6.85 4.75 -15.40
CA MET A 292 -6.75 4.00 -14.13
C MET A 292 -7.66 4.52 -13.00
N ASP A 293 -8.03 5.81 -12.97
CA ASP A 293 -8.77 6.50 -11.90
C ASP A 293 -10.08 7.20 -12.36
N GLY A 294 -10.58 6.95 -13.57
CA GLY A 294 -11.93 7.38 -13.97
C GLY A 294 -13.02 6.74 -13.08
N PRO A 295 -14.15 7.42 -12.79
CA PRO A 295 -15.22 6.85 -11.98
C PRO A 295 -15.69 5.54 -12.60
N MET A 296 -15.74 4.51 -11.76
CA MET A 296 -16.13 3.16 -12.14
C MET A 296 -17.64 3.14 -12.45
N GLU A 297 -18.02 3.28 -13.72
CA GLU A 297 -19.41 3.07 -14.10
C GLU A 297 -19.77 1.58 -14.02
N PRO A 298 -20.96 1.22 -13.47
CA PRO A 298 -21.42 -0.16 -13.42
C PRO A 298 -21.43 -0.76 -14.84
N GLY A 299 -20.81 -1.94 -15.01
CA GLY A 299 -20.85 -2.68 -16.27
C GLY A 299 -19.72 -2.48 -17.30
N ARG A 300 -18.71 -1.59 -17.10
CA ARG A 300 -17.66 -1.38 -18.14
C ARG A 300 -16.19 -1.76 -17.84
N GLY A 301 -15.75 -1.82 -16.58
CA GLY A 301 -14.35 -2.18 -16.28
C GLY A 301 -13.38 -1.09 -16.79
N ARG A 302 -12.06 -1.31 -16.73
CA ARG A 302 -11.04 -0.40 -17.30
C ARG A 302 -11.02 -0.48 -18.83
N TRP A 303 -12.10 0.01 -19.42
CA TRP A 303 -12.36 0.03 -20.86
C TRP A 303 -11.69 1.25 -21.49
N LEU A 304 -10.85 1.01 -22.50
CA LEU A 304 -10.06 2.05 -23.16
C LEU A 304 -10.64 2.46 -24.52
N MET A 305 -11.11 1.49 -25.31
CA MET A 305 -11.63 1.70 -26.66
C MET A 305 -12.43 0.48 -27.14
N ASN A 306 -13.31 0.63 -28.13
CA ASN A 306 -13.88 -0.52 -28.85
C ASN A 306 -12.96 -0.86 -30.02
N LEU A 307 -12.35 -2.04 -30.04
CA LEU A 307 -11.55 -2.44 -31.20
C LEU A 307 -12.47 -2.87 -32.36
N PRO A 308 -12.39 -2.24 -33.55
CA PRO A 308 -13.12 -2.69 -34.73
C PRO A 308 -12.65 -4.08 -35.18
N SER A 309 -13.61 -4.90 -35.62
CA SER A 309 -13.39 -6.25 -36.12
C SER A 309 -12.58 -6.29 -37.43
N SER A 310 -12.49 -5.18 -38.18
CA SER A 310 -11.82 -5.09 -39.49
C SER A 310 -10.30 -4.96 -39.45
N GLY A 311 -9.68 -4.83 -38.26
CA GLY A 311 -8.24 -5.08 -38.09
C GLY A 311 -7.26 -4.14 -38.80
N SER A 312 -7.73 -3.07 -39.46
CA SER A 312 -6.86 -2.10 -40.12
C SER A 312 -6.40 -1.02 -39.14
N GLU A 313 -5.17 -0.55 -39.29
CA GLU A 313 -4.58 0.50 -38.43
C GLU A 313 -5.42 1.79 -38.47
N ALA A 314 -6.00 2.13 -39.62
CA ALA A 314 -6.88 3.29 -39.79
C ALA A 314 -8.23 3.17 -39.08
N ASP A 315 -8.76 1.95 -38.93
CA ASP A 315 -9.99 1.71 -38.18
C ASP A 315 -9.71 1.79 -36.68
N LEU A 316 -8.61 1.18 -36.24
CA LEU A 316 -8.13 1.23 -34.86
C LEU A 316 -7.84 2.68 -34.41
N ALA A 317 -7.17 3.47 -35.25
CA ALA A 317 -6.90 4.88 -34.99
C ALA A 317 -8.17 5.74 -34.88
N ARG A 318 -9.23 5.40 -35.62
CA ARG A 318 -10.54 6.08 -35.52
C ARG A 318 -11.31 5.71 -34.26
N ALA A 319 -11.12 4.49 -33.76
CA ALA A 319 -11.75 4.02 -32.53
C ALA A 319 -11.09 4.55 -31.25
N LEU A 320 -9.88 5.12 -31.36
CA LEU A 320 -9.21 5.75 -30.23
C LEU A 320 -9.97 7.00 -29.75
N PRO A 321 -10.20 7.14 -28.43
CA PRO A 321 -10.66 8.38 -27.84
C PRO A 321 -9.83 9.58 -28.28
N ALA A 322 -10.46 10.75 -28.43
CA ALA A 322 -9.79 11.95 -28.95
C ALA A 322 -8.53 12.34 -28.16
N HIS A 323 -8.50 12.03 -26.86
CA HIS A 323 -7.36 12.29 -25.96
C HIS A 323 -6.19 11.31 -26.13
N LEU A 324 -6.37 10.14 -26.76
CA LEU A 324 -5.32 9.13 -27.01
C LEU A 324 -4.78 9.15 -28.45
N ARG A 325 -5.10 10.18 -29.25
CA ARG A 325 -4.67 10.29 -30.65
C ARG A 325 -3.19 10.63 -30.82
N SER A 326 -2.47 10.90 -29.74
CA SER A 326 -1.03 11.16 -29.66
C SER A 326 -0.16 9.89 -29.73
N CYS A 327 -0.76 8.70 -29.69
CA CYS A 327 -0.03 7.43 -29.71
C CYS A 327 0.04 6.77 -31.10
N HIS A 328 1.08 5.96 -31.31
CA HIS A 328 1.16 5.02 -32.41
C HIS A 328 0.40 3.74 -32.02
N ILE A 329 -0.58 3.34 -32.82
CA ILE A 329 -1.34 2.12 -32.61
C ILE A 329 -0.83 1.02 -33.54
N THR A 330 -0.41 -0.10 -32.96
CA THR A 330 0.03 -1.28 -33.72
C THR A 330 -0.98 -2.40 -33.50
N PRO A 331 -1.64 -2.93 -34.55
CA PRO A 331 -2.52 -4.08 -34.43
C PRO A 331 -1.71 -5.31 -34.01
N LEU A 332 -2.12 -5.98 -32.92
CA LEU A 332 -1.53 -7.24 -32.50
C LEU A 332 -2.37 -8.38 -33.08
N LYS A 333 -1.82 -9.03 -34.09
CA LYS A 333 -2.45 -10.17 -34.75
C LYS A 333 -1.85 -11.48 -34.24
N LEU A 334 -2.71 -12.42 -33.89
CA LEU A 334 -2.35 -13.81 -33.55
C LEU A 334 -3.09 -14.73 -34.52
N ASP A 335 -2.39 -15.67 -35.14
CA ASP A 335 -2.94 -16.61 -36.13
C ASP A 335 -3.66 -15.93 -37.31
N GLY A 336 -3.28 -14.69 -37.63
CA GLY A 336 -3.88 -13.88 -38.69
C GLY A 336 -5.06 -12.98 -38.24
N ASP A 337 -5.64 -13.24 -37.06
CA ASP A 337 -6.74 -12.48 -36.50
C ASP A 337 -6.25 -11.33 -35.62
N LEU A 338 -6.96 -10.19 -35.64
CA LEU A 338 -6.73 -9.12 -34.67
C LEU A 338 -7.15 -9.59 -33.27
N ARG A 339 -6.20 -9.72 -32.34
CA ARG A 339 -6.46 -10.13 -30.95
C ARG A 339 -6.19 -9.05 -29.91
N GLY A 340 -5.69 -7.89 -30.34
CA GLY A 340 -5.45 -6.74 -29.49
C GLY A 340 -4.76 -5.61 -30.25
N ALA A 341 -4.35 -4.59 -29.52
CA ALA A 341 -3.54 -3.51 -30.07
C ALA A 341 -2.50 -3.04 -29.04
N ALA A 342 -1.34 -2.62 -29.53
CA ALA A 342 -0.34 -1.93 -28.75
C ALA A 342 -0.41 -0.43 -29.05
N LEU A 343 -0.63 0.36 -28.02
CA LEU A 343 -0.60 1.81 -28.02
C LEU A 343 0.79 2.20 -27.52
N VAL A 344 1.64 2.61 -28.45
CA VAL A 344 2.98 3.11 -28.14
C VAL A 344 2.88 4.63 -28.10
N PHE A 345 3.07 5.19 -26.93
CA PHE A 345 3.19 6.62 -26.74
C PHE A 345 4.66 6.94 -26.96
N PRO A 346 5.04 7.39 -28.18
CA PRO A 346 6.43 7.72 -28.43
C PRO A 346 6.85 8.73 -27.37
N SER A 347 7.99 8.48 -26.75
CA SER A 347 8.62 9.48 -25.90
C SER A 347 8.98 10.65 -26.81
N VAL A 348 8.04 11.60 -26.95
CA VAL A 348 8.39 12.98 -27.27
C VAL A 348 9.44 13.36 -26.22
N PRO A 349 10.51 14.10 -26.55
CA PRO A 349 11.41 14.65 -25.55
C PRO A 349 10.58 15.57 -24.63
N ALA A 350 9.98 14.97 -23.61
CA ALA A 350 8.98 15.59 -22.77
C ALA A 350 9.71 16.41 -21.71
N VAL A 351 10.14 17.58 -22.15
CA VAL A 351 10.26 18.76 -21.32
C VAL A 351 8.85 19.07 -20.78
N SER A 352 8.44 18.51 -19.64
CA SER A 352 7.46 19.13 -18.70
C SER A 352 6.80 18.20 -17.64
N SER A 353 7.50 17.26 -17.01
CA SER A 353 7.16 16.83 -15.63
C SER A 353 8.34 16.19 -14.90
N ALA A 354 9.16 15.43 -15.63
CA ALA A 354 10.46 14.96 -15.14
C ALA A 354 11.47 16.10 -14.95
N ALA A 355 11.33 17.24 -15.65
CA ALA A 355 12.23 18.38 -15.48
C ALA A 355 11.98 19.17 -14.19
N VAL A 356 10.74 19.21 -13.67
CA VAL A 356 10.49 19.78 -12.35
C VAL A 356 10.97 18.80 -11.30
N VAL A 357 10.59 17.52 -11.36
CA VAL A 357 11.02 16.52 -10.38
C VAL A 357 12.53 16.23 -10.43
N HIS A 358 13.20 16.14 -11.59
CA HIS A 358 14.67 16.02 -11.64
C HIS A 358 15.38 17.33 -11.31
N ARG A 359 14.84 18.52 -11.60
CA ARG A 359 15.46 19.77 -11.16
C ARG A 359 15.27 19.97 -9.66
N GLU A 360 14.15 19.54 -9.11
CA GLU A 360 13.80 19.60 -7.69
C GLU A 360 14.51 18.51 -6.89
N VAL A 361 14.62 17.28 -7.40
CA VAL A 361 15.46 16.21 -6.82
C VAL A 361 16.94 16.55 -6.94
N ASN A 362 17.43 17.08 -8.09
CA ASN A 362 18.80 17.56 -8.17
C ASN A 362 19.03 18.78 -7.28
N LYS A 363 18.05 19.68 -7.12
CA LYS A 363 18.13 20.82 -6.20
C LYS A 363 18.14 20.35 -4.75
N HIS A 364 17.24 19.46 -4.34
CA HIS A 364 17.22 18.90 -2.99
C HIS A 364 18.47 18.08 -2.69
N LEU A 365 19.00 17.34 -3.67
CA LEU A 365 20.27 16.65 -3.54
C LEU A 365 21.43 17.64 -3.42
N GLN A 366 21.45 18.72 -4.22
CA GLN A 366 22.43 19.79 -4.11
C GLN A 366 22.34 20.52 -2.76
N ASP A 367 21.14 20.84 -2.30
CA ASP A 367 20.87 21.45 -0.99
C ASP A 367 21.34 20.52 0.14
N ALA A 368 21.07 19.21 0.04
CA ALA A 368 21.50 18.22 1.03
C ALA A 368 23.02 18.01 1.03
N VAL A 369 23.66 18.05 -0.15
CA VAL A 369 25.13 18.03 -0.28
C VAL A 369 25.72 19.31 0.32
N ALA A 370 25.13 20.48 0.07
CA ALA A 370 25.58 21.75 0.63
C ALA A 370 25.49 21.84 2.15
N MET A 371 24.64 21.01 2.79
CA MET A 371 24.60 20.87 4.25
C MET A 371 25.79 20.08 4.81
N ILE A 372 26.51 19.33 3.99
CA ILE A 372 27.73 18.61 4.38
C ILE A 372 28.93 19.50 4.04
N VAL A 373 29.40 20.24 5.04
CA VAL A 373 30.52 21.19 4.88
C VAL A 373 31.86 20.46 5.03
N GLY A 374 32.72 20.63 4.04
CA GLY A 374 34.10 20.15 4.01
C GLY A 374 34.59 19.93 2.57
N GLU A 375 35.90 20.03 2.36
CA GLU A 375 36.56 19.90 1.06
C GLU A 375 37.52 18.70 1.00
N SER A 376 37.72 18.01 2.12
CA SER A 376 38.61 16.85 2.19
C SER A 376 38.23 15.74 1.19
N GLU A 377 39.24 15.18 0.51
CA GLU A 377 39.05 14.15 -0.53
C GLU A 377 38.28 12.93 -0.01
N ALA A 378 38.58 12.50 1.23
CA ALA A 378 37.91 11.37 1.87
C ALA A 378 36.41 11.64 2.11
N LEU A 379 36.04 12.88 2.47
CA LEU A 379 34.64 13.27 2.65
C LEU A 379 33.91 13.35 1.30
N HIS A 380 34.53 13.96 0.29
CA HIS A 380 33.99 14.02 -1.07
C HIS A 380 33.76 12.63 -1.67
N ALA A 381 34.69 11.69 -1.47
CA ALA A 381 34.52 10.31 -1.91
C ALA A 381 33.30 9.64 -1.25
N ALA A 382 33.09 9.86 0.05
CA ALA A 382 31.92 9.35 0.76
C ALA A 382 30.60 9.97 0.25
N ILE A 383 30.59 11.29 -0.01
CA ILE A 383 29.44 12.02 -0.57
C ILE A 383 29.10 11.50 -1.97
N ASP A 384 30.09 11.29 -2.81
CA ASP A 384 29.92 10.83 -4.18
C ASP A 384 29.33 9.41 -4.24
N VAL A 385 29.82 8.48 -3.40
CA VAL A 385 29.20 7.16 -3.23
C VAL A 385 27.74 7.28 -2.77
N ALA A 386 27.47 8.12 -1.76
CA ALA A 386 26.11 8.31 -1.25
C ALA A 386 25.17 8.89 -2.32
N CYS A 387 25.64 9.83 -3.15
CA CYS A 387 24.90 10.39 -4.28
C CYS A 387 24.58 9.33 -5.35
N ARG A 388 25.55 8.47 -5.70
CA ARG A 388 25.32 7.36 -6.63
C ARG A 388 24.30 6.38 -6.08
N VAL A 389 24.38 6.06 -4.79
CA VAL A 389 23.39 5.23 -4.12
C VAL A 389 22.02 5.91 -4.21
N ALA A 390 21.89 7.16 -3.78
CA ALA A 390 20.63 7.90 -3.79
C ALA A 390 19.90 7.82 -5.15
N ARG A 391 20.63 7.94 -6.26
CA ARG A 391 20.10 7.87 -7.64
C ARG A 391 19.82 6.45 -8.16
N SER A 392 20.39 5.41 -7.54
CA SER A 392 20.24 4.04 -7.97
C SER A 392 18.95 3.41 -7.42
N SER A 393 18.15 2.82 -8.32
CA SER A 393 16.96 2.04 -7.97
C SER A 393 17.27 0.59 -7.58
N SER A 394 18.46 0.09 -7.89
CA SER A 394 18.88 -1.30 -7.61
C SER A 394 19.45 -1.49 -6.20
N VAL A 395 19.92 -0.42 -5.56
CA VAL A 395 20.56 -0.49 -4.23
C VAL A 395 19.56 -0.08 -3.16
N THR A 396 19.18 -1.02 -2.29
CA THR A 396 18.12 -0.80 -1.30
C THR A 396 18.64 -0.57 0.12
N SER A 397 19.94 -0.72 0.36
CA SER A 397 20.58 -0.44 1.65
C SER A 397 21.91 0.30 1.49
N LEU A 398 22.21 1.19 2.43
CA LEU A 398 23.51 1.84 2.60
C LEU A 398 23.95 1.70 4.06
N LEU A 399 25.18 1.22 4.28
CA LEU A 399 25.82 1.21 5.59
C LEU A 399 26.77 2.41 5.72
N VAL A 400 26.58 3.24 6.74
CA VAL A 400 27.38 4.43 7.04
C VAL A 400 28.17 4.20 8.32
N GLU A 401 29.47 4.04 8.18
CA GLU A 401 30.40 3.80 9.29
C GLU A 401 31.14 5.10 9.64
N GLY A 402 31.46 5.29 10.92
CA GLY A 402 32.28 6.42 11.36
C GLY A 402 32.05 6.77 12.83
N GLU A 403 32.95 7.56 13.40
CA GLU A 403 32.92 7.92 14.82
C GLU A 403 31.64 8.68 15.23
N THR A 404 31.38 8.73 16.53
CA THR A 404 30.29 9.55 17.05
C THR A 404 30.56 11.02 16.77
N GLY A 405 29.54 11.76 16.31
CA GLY A 405 29.65 13.20 16.09
C GLY A 405 30.21 13.63 14.73
N VAL A 406 30.50 12.71 13.80
CA VAL A 406 31.02 13.03 12.44
C VAL A 406 29.97 13.52 11.44
N GLY A 407 28.66 13.42 11.78
CA GLY A 407 27.56 13.86 10.93
C GLY A 407 26.87 12.78 10.08
N LYS A 408 26.91 11.50 10.48
CA LYS A 408 26.31 10.37 9.73
C LYS A 408 24.85 10.57 9.31
N GLU A 409 24.03 11.24 10.14
CA GLU A 409 22.62 11.55 9.84
C GLU A 409 22.46 12.36 8.53
N LEU A 410 23.43 13.22 8.20
CA LEU A 410 23.38 14.03 6.98
C LEU A 410 23.45 13.16 5.72
N PHE A 411 24.14 12.03 5.77
CA PHE A 411 24.17 11.06 4.67
C PHE A 411 22.83 10.35 4.48
N ALA A 412 22.11 10.04 5.56
CA ALA A 412 20.76 9.50 5.48
C ALA A 412 19.78 10.50 4.84
N ARG A 413 19.91 11.77 5.19
CA ARG A 413 19.13 12.87 4.57
C ARG A 413 19.48 13.09 3.11
N LEU A 414 20.76 12.99 2.75
CA LEU A 414 21.23 13.05 1.37
C LEU A 414 20.63 11.91 0.53
N VAL A 415 20.66 10.67 1.05
CA VAL A 415 20.06 9.52 0.37
C VAL A 415 18.56 9.74 0.18
N HIS A 416 17.85 10.21 1.21
CA HIS A 416 16.42 10.57 1.08
C HIS A 416 16.21 11.60 -0.02
N ALA A 417 16.91 12.73 0.04
CA ALA A 417 16.78 13.82 -0.93
C ALA A 417 16.99 13.35 -2.38
N GLY A 418 17.99 12.50 -2.63
CA GLY A 418 18.27 11.97 -3.96
C GLY A 418 17.43 10.77 -4.38
N SER A 419 16.72 10.11 -3.44
CA SER A 419 15.84 8.97 -3.72
C SER A 419 14.36 9.31 -3.76
N ARG A 420 13.98 10.57 -3.49
CA ARG A 420 12.59 11.03 -3.55
C ARG A 420 12.02 10.83 -4.95
N ARG A 421 10.92 10.11 -5.02
CA ARG A 421 10.04 9.95 -6.18
C ARG A 421 8.91 10.97 -6.12
N THR A 422 8.37 11.25 -4.93
CA THR A 422 7.33 12.26 -4.70
C THR A 422 7.73 13.24 -3.59
N ALA A 423 7.05 14.39 -3.53
CA ALA A 423 7.26 15.39 -2.47
C ALA A 423 6.93 14.86 -1.06
N ASN A 424 6.08 13.83 -0.97
CA ASN A 424 5.56 13.29 0.28
C ASN A 424 6.25 11.98 0.74
N ASP A 425 7.32 11.56 0.08
CA ASP A 425 8.02 10.32 0.44
C ASP A 425 8.51 10.38 1.90
N PRO A 426 8.13 9.40 2.75
CA PRO A 426 8.44 9.45 4.17
C PRO A 426 9.95 9.32 4.43
N PHE A 427 10.43 10.07 5.43
CA PHE A 427 11.74 9.86 6.04
C PHE A 427 11.53 9.55 7.51
N ILE A 428 11.76 8.30 7.89
CA ILE A 428 11.63 7.85 9.26
C ILE A 428 13.03 7.58 9.80
N ALA A 429 13.41 8.26 10.88
CA ALA A 429 14.68 8.04 11.56
C ALA A 429 14.43 7.44 12.94
N MET A 430 15.15 6.37 13.26
CA MET A 430 15.09 5.68 14.53
C MET A 430 16.52 5.51 15.06
N ASN A 431 16.76 5.99 16.27
CA ASN A 431 18.03 5.76 16.96
C ASN A 431 17.90 4.51 17.84
N CYS A 432 18.71 3.50 17.56
CA CYS A 432 18.65 2.22 18.26
C CYS A 432 19.17 2.34 19.70
N GLY A 433 20.19 3.17 19.96
CA GLY A 433 20.71 3.40 21.31
C GLY A 433 19.72 4.06 22.28
N ALA A 434 18.67 4.73 21.77
CA ALA A 434 17.67 5.41 22.58
C ALA A 434 16.48 4.54 23.02
N ILE A 435 16.40 3.29 22.53
CA ILE A 435 15.22 2.42 22.71
C ILE A 435 15.57 1.27 23.65
N THR A 436 14.66 0.96 24.58
CA THR A 436 14.85 -0.18 25.50
C THR A 436 14.67 -1.49 24.74
N ARG A 437 15.41 -2.53 25.17
CA ARG A 437 15.40 -3.87 24.53
C ARG A 437 13.99 -4.40 24.28
N ASP A 438 13.11 -4.26 25.27
CA ASP A 438 11.73 -4.76 25.22
C ASP A 438 10.83 -4.01 24.23
N LEU A 439 11.17 -2.76 23.87
CA LEU A 439 10.37 -1.93 22.98
C LEU A 439 10.82 -2.01 21.52
N PHE A 440 12.01 -2.54 21.23
CA PHE A 440 12.54 -2.60 19.85
C PHE A 440 11.58 -3.28 18.87
N GLY A 441 11.03 -4.43 19.25
CA GLY A 441 10.12 -5.17 18.38
C GLY A 441 8.85 -4.37 18.09
N SER A 442 8.26 -3.72 19.11
CA SER A 442 7.05 -2.91 18.96
C SER A 442 7.30 -1.66 18.12
N GLU A 443 8.44 -0.99 18.29
CA GLU A 443 8.81 0.17 17.47
C GLU A 443 9.12 -0.22 16.02
N LEU A 444 9.91 -1.27 15.79
CA LEU A 444 10.32 -1.67 14.45
C LEU A 444 9.15 -2.21 13.62
N PHE A 445 8.43 -3.18 14.19
CA PHE A 445 7.49 -4.02 13.45
C PHE A 445 6.02 -3.71 13.77
N GLY A 446 5.76 -2.93 14.83
CA GLY A 446 4.40 -2.68 15.29
C GLY A 446 3.81 -3.88 16.04
N HIS A 447 2.61 -3.69 16.58
CA HIS A 447 1.88 -4.74 17.29
C HIS A 447 0.37 -4.60 17.09
N VAL A 448 -0.33 -5.72 17.17
CA VAL A 448 -1.80 -5.72 17.21
C VAL A 448 -2.33 -5.49 18.62
N ALA A 449 -3.60 -5.12 18.72
CA ALA A 449 -4.26 -4.94 20.01
C ALA A 449 -4.13 -6.20 20.88
N GLY A 450 -3.68 -6.03 22.13
CA GLY A 450 -3.56 -7.14 23.08
C GLY A 450 -2.36 -8.08 22.87
N ALA A 451 -1.37 -7.72 22.04
CA ALA A 451 -0.22 -8.59 21.75
C ALA A 451 0.65 -8.93 22.98
N PHE A 452 0.72 -8.05 23.99
CA PHE A 452 1.45 -8.26 25.24
C PHE A 452 0.87 -7.39 26.37
N THR A 453 1.28 -7.63 27.61
CA THR A 453 0.86 -6.84 28.79
C THR A 453 1.32 -5.38 28.66
N GLY A 454 0.40 -4.46 28.46
CA GLY A 454 0.69 -3.04 28.21
C GLY A 454 0.60 -2.61 26.73
N ALA A 455 0.27 -3.52 25.82
CA ALA A 455 0.00 -3.17 24.43
C ALA A 455 -1.21 -2.22 24.31
N SER A 456 -1.08 -1.20 23.46
CA SER A 456 -2.19 -0.30 23.11
C SER A 456 -3.44 -1.07 22.69
N ARG A 457 -4.61 -0.63 23.15
CA ARG A 457 -5.92 -1.20 22.79
C ARG A 457 -6.24 -1.11 21.30
N GLU A 458 -5.59 -0.20 20.58
CA GLU A 458 -5.78 0.01 19.14
C GLU A 458 -4.67 -0.63 18.29
N GLY A 459 -3.65 -1.23 18.92
CA GLY A 459 -2.40 -1.62 18.26
C GLY A 459 -1.51 -0.41 17.93
N LYS A 460 -0.36 -0.66 17.29
CA LYS A 460 0.59 0.38 16.86
C LYS A 460 1.24 -0.03 15.54
N LEU A 461 1.41 0.93 14.63
CA LEU A 461 2.19 0.76 13.39
C LEU A 461 3.68 0.75 13.70
N GLY A 462 4.43 -0.15 13.07
CA GLY A 462 5.89 -0.16 13.13
C GLY A 462 6.51 0.88 12.21
N VAL A 463 7.75 1.28 12.48
CA VAL A 463 8.50 2.23 11.63
C VAL A 463 8.69 1.73 10.21
N PHE A 464 8.73 0.40 9.98
CA PHE A 464 8.77 -0.16 8.62
C PHE A 464 7.51 0.14 7.81
N GLU A 465 6.34 0.07 8.44
CA GLU A 465 5.07 0.44 7.78
C GLU A 465 5.00 1.95 7.55
N LEU A 466 5.46 2.74 8.52
CA LEU A 466 5.50 4.21 8.41
C LEU A 466 6.48 4.71 7.34
N ALA A 467 7.55 3.95 7.06
CA ALA A 467 8.57 4.29 6.07
C ALA A 467 8.24 3.76 4.66
N HIS A 468 7.09 3.10 4.47
CA HIS A 468 6.70 2.53 3.17
C HIS A 468 6.71 3.59 2.06
N GLY A 469 7.39 3.29 0.95
CA GLY A 469 7.58 4.19 -0.18
C GLY A 469 8.71 5.21 -0.01
N GLY A 470 9.43 5.19 1.13
CA GLY A 470 10.46 6.17 1.47
C GLY A 470 11.76 5.57 2.03
N VAL A 471 12.39 6.32 2.95
CA VAL A 471 13.67 5.95 3.58
C VAL A 471 13.50 5.73 5.08
N LEU A 472 14.03 4.60 5.57
CA LEU A 472 14.21 4.30 6.98
C LEU A 472 15.70 4.46 7.35
N SER A 473 15.99 5.36 8.26
CA SER A 473 17.32 5.56 8.83
C SER A 473 17.41 4.88 10.19
N LEU A 474 18.23 3.84 10.31
CA LEU A 474 18.55 3.19 11.59
C LEU A 474 19.91 3.68 12.07
N ASP A 475 19.91 4.59 13.06
CA ASP A 475 21.14 5.07 13.69
C ASP A 475 21.57 4.12 14.81
N GLU A 476 22.88 3.97 14.97
CA GLU A 476 23.53 3.05 15.92
C GLU A 476 23.05 1.59 15.78
N ILE A 477 23.01 1.07 14.54
CA ILE A 477 22.55 -0.32 14.27
C ILE A 477 23.36 -1.39 15.03
N GLY A 478 24.60 -1.08 15.44
CA GLY A 478 25.40 -1.96 16.30
C GLY A 478 24.83 -2.17 17.71
N GLU A 479 23.87 -1.35 18.14
CA GLU A 479 23.16 -1.48 19.42
C GLU A 479 21.94 -2.40 19.33
N LEU A 480 21.59 -2.92 18.14
CA LEU A 480 20.41 -3.77 17.97
C LEU A 480 20.56 -5.07 18.79
N PRO A 481 19.57 -5.43 19.63
CA PRO A 481 19.58 -6.70 20.34
C PRO A 481 19.70 -7.89 19.37
N LEU A 482 20.54 -8.87 19.71
CA LEU A 482 20.83 -10.04 18.86
C LEU A 482 19.55 -10.80 18.45
N GLU A 483 18.55 -10.84 19.33
CA GLU A 483 17.26 -11.48 19.11
C GLU A 483 16.36 -10.77 18.07
N ILE A 484 16.56 -9.47 17.84
CA ILE A 484 15.79 -8.69 16.87
C ILE A 484 16.39 -8.75 15.46
N GLN A 485 17.71 -8.99 15.37
CA GLN A 485 18.45 -9.02 14.10
C GLN A 485 17.88 -10.01 13.04
N PRO A 486 17.42 -11.23 13.38
CA PRO A 486 16.81 -12.15 12.41
C PRO A 486 15.51 -11.60 11.80
N PHE A 487 14.70 -10.88 12.59
CA PHE A 487 13.46 -10.28 12.10
C PHE A 487 13.76 -9.14 11.14
N LEU A 488 14.76 -8.31 11.46
CA LEU A 488 15.23 -7.25 10.57
C LEU A 488 15.74 -7.84 9.25
N LEU A 489 16.55 -8.90 9.30
CA LEU A 489 17.03 -9.60 8.10
C LEU A 489 15.87 -10.09 7.23
N ARG A 490 14.87 -10.74 7.85
CA ARG A 490 13.70 -11.25 7.13
C ARG A 490 12.90 -10.15 6.43
N VAL A 491 12.67 -9.01 7.09
CA VAL A 491 11.98 -7.86 6.48
C VAL A 491 12.77 -7.34 5.27
N LEU A 492 14.11 -7.27 5.39
CA LEU A 492 14.95 -6.82 4.28
C LEU A 492 14.94 -7.80 3.10
N GLU A 493 14.89 -9.10 3.35
CA GLU A 493 14.88 -10.16 2.32
C GLU A 493 13.53 -10.33 1.65
N GLU A 494 12.47 -10.54 2.44
CA GLU A 494 11.13 -10.85 1.96
C GLU A 494 10.35 -9.61 1.53
N ARG A 495 10.79 -8.41 1.93
CA ARG A 495 10.05 -7.14 1.76
C ARG A 495 8.65 -7.20 2.36
N VAL A 496 8.51 -7.93 3.47
CA VAL A 496 7.26 -8.14 4.18
C VAL A 496 7.50 -7.95 5.68
N VAL A 497 6.62 -7.22 6.35
CA VAL A 497 6.63 -7.03 7.81
C VAL A 497 5.43 -7.72 8.46
N ASN A 498 5.70 -8.38 9.59
CA ASN A 498 4.69 -9.00 10.45
C ASN A 498 4.64 -8.22 11.76
N ARG A 499 3.46 -7.77 12.18
CA ARG A 499 3.30 -7.14 13.50
C ARG A 499 3.44 -8.18 14.60
N ILE A 500 3.92 -7.76 15.77
CA ILE A 500 3.95 -8.61 16.95
C ILE A 500 2.52 -9.03 17.31
N GLY A 501 2.32 -10.34 17.48
CA GLY A 501 1.01 -10.94 17.77
C GLY A 501 0.16 -11.24 16.53
N ASP A 502 0.70 -11.05 15.31
CA ASP A 502 -0.01 -11.26 14.05
C ASP A 502 0.86 -12.03 13.05
N SER A 503 0.25 -12.97 12.32
CA SER A 503 0.92 -13.76 11.27
C SER A 503 0.69 -13.20 9.86
N ARG A 504 -0.09 -12.12 9.72
CA ARG A 504 -0.37 -11.49 8.43
C ARG A 504 0.84 -10.69 7.93
N GLY A 505 1.43 -11.15 6.83
CA GLY A 505 2.43 -10.42 6.08
C GLY A 505 1.89 -9.16 5.43
N ARG A 506 2.60 -8.04 5.64
CA ARG A 506 2.32 -6.74 5.00
C ARG A 506 3.50 -6.35 4.10
N PRO A 507 3.32 -6.20 2.78
CA PRO A 507 4.41 -5.83 1.89
C PRO A 507 4.91 -4.41 2.19
N VAL A 508 6.23 -4.25 2.21
CA VAL A 508 6.90 -2.97 2.48
C VAL A 508 7.99 -2.68 1.44
N ASP A 509 7.95 -1.50 0.82
CA ASP A 509 9.02 -0.98 -0.03
C ASP A 509 9.75 0.12 0.76
N VAL A 510 10.89 -0.22 1.36
CA VAL A 510 11.65 0.71 2.21
C VAL A 510 13.11 0.68 1.80
N ARG A 511 13.70 1.86 1.65
CA ARG A 511 15.14 2.01 1.50
C ARG A 511 15.79 2.19 2.86
N LEU A 512 16.76 1.34 3.18
CA LEU A 512 17.45 1.36 4.47
C LEU A 512 18.73 2.20 4.41
N VAL A 513 18.92 3.10 5.37
CA VAL A 513 20.24 3.67 5.68
C VAL A 513 20.59 3.30 7.11
N ALA A 514 21.57 2.43 7.29
CA ALA A 514 22.04 2.00 8.59
C ALA A 514 23.31 2.76 8.95
N SER A 515 23.42 3.27 10.17
CA SER A 515 24.61 3.98 10.66
C SER A 515 25.19 3.32 11.90
N THR A 516 26.51 3.32 12.05
CA THR A 516 27.19 2.77 13.23
C THR A 516 28.51 3.49 13.51
N ASN A 517 28.90 3.52 14.79
CA ASN A 517 30.24 3.89 15.26
C ASN A 517 31.06 2.69 15.76
N ARG A 518 30.44 1.51 15.86
CA ARG A 518 31.10 0.25 16.24
C ARG A 518 31.67 -0.43 15.01
N ASP A 519 32.77 -1.15 15.19
CA ASP A 519 33.28 -2.10 14.20
C ASP A 519 32.37 -3.34 14.19
N LEU A 520 31.51 -3.44 13.18
CA LEU A 520 30.56 -4.56 13.07
C LEU A 520 31.27 -5.90 12.84
N LYS A 521 32.48 -5.93 12.28
CA LYS A 521 33.24 -7.18 12.11
C LYS A 521 33.68 -7.69 13.47
N HIS A 522 34.17 -6.80 14.33
CA HIS A 522 34.48 -7.16 15.71
C HIS A 522 33.24 -7.60 16.49
N GLU A 523 32.09 -6.93 16.31
CA GLU A 523 30.83 -7.34 16.94
C GLU A 523 30.32 -8.72 16.46
N ILE A 524 30.60 -9.08 15.20
CA ILE A 524 30.34 -10.43 14.68
C ILE A 524 31.23 -11.46 15.38
N ASP A 525 32.54 -11.19 15.47
CA ASP A 525 33.49 -12.09 16.13
C ASP A 525 33.18 -12.25 17.63
N ALA A 526 32.66 -11.21 18.26
CA ALA A 526 32.18 -11.22 19.64
C ALA A 526 30.78 -11.82 19.82
N GLY A 527 30.13 -12.30 18.75
CA GLY A 527 28.81 -12.93 18.78
C GLY A 527 27.64 -12.00 19.10
N ARG A 528 27.84 -10.67 19.03
CA ARG A 528 26.81 -9.65 19.31
C ARG A 528 26.10 -9.16 18.06
N PHE A 529 26.64 -9.43 16.88
CA PHE A 529 26.04 -9.07 15.61
C PHE A 529 26.05 -10.26 14.64
N ARG A 530 24.97 -10.44 13.87
CA ARG A 530 24.88 -11.54 12.92
C ARG A 530 25.58 -11.22 11.60
N ARG A 531 26.33 -12.20 11.12
CA ARG A 531 27.08 -12.11 9.86
C ARG A 531 26.18 -11.95 8.64
N ASP A 532 25.04 -12.64 8.60
CA ASP A 532 24.07 -12.56 7.50
C ASP A 532 23.46 -11.17 7.36
N LEU A 533 23.04 -10.56 8.48
CA LEU A 533 22.54 -9.19 8.52
C LEU A 533 23.60 -8.19 8.05
N TYR A 534 24.87 -8.34 8.48
CA TYR A 534 25.96 -7.47 8.06
C TYR A 534 26.13 -7.45 6.53
N TYR A 535 26.14 -8.61 5.88
CA TYR A 535 26.24 -8.67 4.43
C TYR A 535 24.99 -8.14 3.72
N ARG A 536 23.80 -8.27 4.31
CA ARG A 536 22.56 -7.73 3.75
C ARG A 536 22.54 -6.21 3.77
N ILE A 537 22.91 -5.59 4.90
CA ILE A 537 22.90 -4.13 5.03
C ILE A 537 24.11 -3.50 4.34
N GLY A 538 25.26 -4.19 4.35
CA GLY A 538 26.55 -3.75 3.82
C GLY A 538 26.74 -3.97 2.33
N ALA A 539 25.65 -4.11 1.54
CA ALA A 539 25.74 -4.22 0.09
C ALA A 539 26.51 -3.05 -0.56
N VAL A 540 26.34 -1.85 0.02
CA VAL A 540 27.23 -0.69 -0.20
C VAL A 540 27.53 -0.10 1.16
N SER A 541 28.80 0.16 1.45
CA SER A 541 29.24 0.85 2.66
C SER A 541 30.05 2.09 2.34
N ILE A 542 29.95 3.10 3.20
CA ILE A 542 30.79 4.29 3.21
C ILE A 542 31.35 4.52 4.61
N THR A 543 32.55 5.06 4.67
CA THR A 543 33.17 5.48 5.94
C THR A 543 33.26 7.00 5.95
N VAL A 544 32.65 7.62 6.97
CA VAL A 544 32.71 9.07 7.17
C VAL A 544 33.96 9.37 8.01
N PRO A 545 34.95 10.11 7.47
CA PRO A 545 36.21 10.34 8.17
C PRO A 545 36.01 11.16 9.44
N PRO A 546 36.76 10.89 10.52
CA PRO A 546 36.77 11.76 11.70
C PRO A 546 37.37 13.12 11.35
N LEU A 547 37.03 14.17 12.11
CA LEU A 547 37.39 15.56 11.80
C LEU A 547 38.91 15.76 11.70
N ARG A 548 39.70 15.10 12.56
CA ARG A 548 41.17 15.10 12.48
C ARG A 548 41.77 14.58 11.18
N ALA A 549 41.02 13.76 10.42
CA ALA A 549 41.46 13.23 9.12
C ALA A 549 40.98 14.08 7.95
N ARG A 550 40.35 15.24 8.21
CA ARG A 550 39.78 16.13 7.20
C ARG A 550 40.60 17.39 6.92
N GLY A 551 41.79 17.53 7.53
CA GLY A 551 42.67 18.68 7.32
C GLY A 551 42.01 20.01 7.68
N GLU A 552 41.97 20.95 6.73
CA GLU A 552 41.48 22.32 6.93
C GLU A 552 39.94 22.44 7.04
N ASP A 553 39.19 21.35 6.88
CA ASP A 553 37.73 21.32 7.07
C ASP A 553 37.30 21.85 8.46
N VAL A 554 38.18 21.77 9.46
CA VAL A 554 37.95 22.38 10.78
C VAL A 554 37.65 23.86 10.67
N LEU A 555 38.44 24.60 9.88
CA LEU A 555 38.27 26.06 9.71
C LEU A 555 36.99 26.39 8.96
N LEU A 556 36.67 25.62 7.91
CA LEU A 556 35.41 25.77 7.16
C LEU A 556 34.20 25.57 8.09
N LEU A 557 34.26 24.59 8.99
CA LEU A 557 33.21 24.32 9.97
C LEU A 557 33.13 25.40 11.06
N VAL A 558 34.27 25.93 11.53
CA VAL A 558 34.32 27.08 12.46
C VAL A 558 33.56 28.25 11.85
N GLU A 559 33.92 28.63 10.62
CA GLU A 559 33.29 29.74 9.91
C GLU A 559 31.79 29.49 9.70
N HIS A 560 31.42 28.28 9.25
CA HIS A 560 30.03 27.90 9.01
C HIS A 560 29.18 28.02 10.28
N PHE A 561 29.60 27.43 11.39
CA PHE A 561 28.85 27.48 12.64
C PHE A 561 28.82 28.88 13.24
N ASN A 562 29.93 29.61 13.16
CA ASN A 562 30.02 30.99 13.64
C ASN A 562 28.99 31.87 12.92
N ARG A 563 28.95 31.82 11.58
CA ARG A 563 27.99 32.57 10.77
C ARG A 563 26.55 32.13 11.01
N GLN A 564 26.32 30.82 11.13
CA GLN A 564 24.99 30.26 11.39
C GLN A 564 24.41 30.76 12.73
N ILE A 565 25.23 30.74 13.79
CA ILE A 565 24.81 31.16 15.13
C ILE A 565 24.61 32.68 15.18
N ALA A 566 25.55 33.45 14.63
CA ALA A 566 25.46 34.90 14.54
C ALA A 566 24.17 35.36 13.81
N THR A 567 23.89 34.75 12.64
CA THR A 567 22.67 35.04 11.87
C THR A 567 21.40 34.71 12.66
N ALA A 568 21.38 33.59 13.40
CA ALA A 568 20.23 33.19 14.21
C ALA A 568 20.01 34.10 15.43
N ALA A 569 21.07 34.71 15.96
CA ALA A 569 21.02 35.67 17.06
C ALA A 569 20.78 37.12 16.59
N GLY A 570 20.95 37.40 15.29
CA GLY A 570 20.92 38.77 14.75
C GLY A 570 22.17 39.58 15.10
N GLU A 571 23.29 38.89 15.33
CA GLU A 571 24.58 39.45 15.73
C GLU A 571 25.61 39.30 14.60
N GLU A 572 26.73 40.01 14.72
CA GLU A 572 27.88 39.85 13.82
C GLU A 572 28.67 38.59 14.20
N PRO A 573 29.29 37.87 13.24
CA PRO A 573 30.17 36.75 13.52
C PRO A 573 31.35 37.13 14.42
N LEU A 574 31.83 36.17 15.21
CA LEU A 574 33.05 36.32 16.00
C LEU A 574 34.28 36.39 15.10
N GLU A 575 35.28 37.18 15.48
CA GLU A 575 36.56 37.31 14.79
C GLU A 575 37.62 36.50 15.54
N PHE A 576 38.25 35.52 14.88
CA PHE A 576 39.23 34.65 15.51
C PHE A 576 40.64 35.12 15.19
N SER A 577 41.48 35.26 16.21
CA SER A 577 42.92 35.46 16.05
C SER A 577 43.58 34.27 15.36
N GLN A 578 44.71 34.49 14.67
CA GLN A 578 45.43 33.43 13.98
C GLN A 578 45.89 32.33 14.96
N GLU A 579 46.34 32.73 16.16
CA GLU A 579 46.77 31.80 17.21
C GLU A 579 45.61 30.90 17.70
N ALA A 580 44.38 31.43 17.74
CA ALA A 580 43.21 30.64 18.07
C ALA A 580 42.85 29.65 16.95
N LEU A 581 42.95 30.08 15.68
CA LEU A 581 42.71 29.21 14.52
C LEU A 581 43.73 28.07 14.43
N ASP A 582 45.02 28.36 14.67
CA ASP A 582 46.08 27.37 14.69
C ASP A 582 45.87 26.32 15.81
N ALA A 583 45.42 26.77 16.99
CA ALA A 583 45.07 25.87 18.10
C ALA A 583 43.87 24.98 17.77
N LEU A 584 42.84 25.52 17.11
CA LEU A 584 41.66 24.75 16.66
C LEU A 584 42.04 23.71 15.59
N LEU A 585 42.96 24.05 14.67
CA LEU A 585 43.49 23.13 13.66
C LEU A 585 44.32 21.99 14.28
N ALA A 586 45.13 22.29 15.30
CA ALA A 586 46.02 21.31 15.93
C ALA A 586 45.30 20.32 16.86
N TYR A 587 44.08 20.65 17.31
CA TYR A 587 43.32 19.80 18.22
C TYR A 587 42.73 18.57 17.51
N HIS A 588 42.67 17.44 18.22
CA HIS A 588 42.29 16.14 17.63
C HIS A 588 40.78 15.93 17.49
N TRP A 589 39.96 16.78 18.10
CA TRP A 589 38.49 16.74 18.03
C TRP A 589 37.89 15.35 18.35
N PRO A 590 38.08 14.80 19.56
CA PRO A 590 37.55 13.49 19.95
C PRO A 590 36.02 13.39 19.84
N GLY A 591 35.29 14.49 20.02
CA GLY A 591 33.84 14.57 19.79
C GLY A 591 33.45 15.04 18.38
N ASN A 592 34.42 15.10 17.45
CA ASN A 592 34.27 15.46 16.04
C ASN A 592 33.49 16.77 15.85
N VAL A 593 32.69 16.87 14.78
CA VAL A 593 31.92 18.07 14.41
C VAL A 593 30.95 18.51 15.51
N ARG A 594 30.43 17.56 16.31
CA ARG A 594 29.53 17.86 17.43
C ARG A 594 30.23 18.66 18.53
N GLU A 595 31.47 18.30 18.88
CA GLU A 595 32.27 19.05 19.85
C GLU A 595 32.61 20.45 19.35
N LEU A 596 33.06 20.55 18.09
CA LEU A 596 33.36 21.83 17.46
C LEU A 596 32.15 22.77 17.46
N LYS A 597 30.98 22.28 17.04
CA LYS A 597 29.73 23.07 17.06
C LYS A 597 29.40 23.58 18.46
N ASN A 598 29.55 22.73 19.48
CA ASN A 598 29.29 23.10 20.87
C ASN A 598 30.29 24.15 21.37
N LEU A 599 31.56 24.06 20.97
CA LEU A 599 32.57 25.06 21.29
C LEU A 599 32.20 26.43 20.71
N ILE A 600 31.87 26.50 19.41
CA ILE A 600 31.52 27.78 18.78
C ILE A 600 30.27 28.38 19.42
N GLY A 601 29.25 27.57 19.70
CA GLY A 601 28.07 28.01 20.45
C GLY A 601 28.40 28.52 21.86
N ARG A 602 29.35 27.88 22.54
CA ARG A 602 29.83 28.33 23.85
C ARG A 602 30.54 29.69 23.77
N LEU A 603 31.36 29.92 22.74
CA LEU A 603 32.08 31.18 22.55
C LEU A 603 31.12 32.35 22.34
N HIS A 604 30.09 32.17 21.51
CA HIS A 604 29.02 33.18 21.32
C HIS A 604 28.32 33.58 22.63
N VAL A 605 28.24 32.67 23.62
CA VAL A 605 27.56 32.92 24.89
C VAL A 605 28.49 33.51 25.96
N LEU A 606 29.77 33.12 25.96
CA LEU A 606 30.70 33.41 27.06
C LEU A 606 31.75 34.48 26.74
N ALA A 607 32.03 34.74 25.47
CA ALA A 607 33.01 35.73 25.07
C ALA A 607 32.56 37.14 25.52
N ARG A 608 33.51 37.94 25.99
CA ARG A 608 33.26 39.31 26.47
C ARG A 608 33.24 40.35 25.34
N GLY A 609 33.56 39.94 24.13
CA GLY A 609 33.67 40.77 22.93
C GLY A 609 33.66 39.90 21.67
N ARG A 610 33.85 40.55 20.51
CA ARG A 610 33.84 39.86 19.20
C ARG A 610 35.16 39.19 18.85
N ASP A 611 36.27 39.68 19.42
CA ASP A 611 37.60 39.14 19.16
C ASP A 611 37.86 37.94 20.07
N ILE A 612 38.08 36.78 19.45
CA ILE A 612 38.35 35.50 20.12
C ILE A 612 39.85 35.22 20.04
N GLY A 613 40.48 35.28 21.21
CA GLY A 613 41.89 34.93 21.41
C GLY A 613 42.09 33.50 21.88
N LEU A 614 43.36 33.09 21.98
CA LEU A 614 43.74 31.80 22.57
C LEU A 614 43.21 31.62 24.01
N HIS A 615 43.06 32.71 24.76
CA HIS A 615 42.60 32.71 26.15
C HIS A 615 41.10 32.44 26.33
N ASP A 616 40.30 32.59 25.27
CA ASP A 616 38.86 32.31 25.27
C ASP A 616 38.57 30.82 25.00
N LEU A 617 39.55 30.09 24.44
CA LEU A 617 39.45 28.67 24.18
C LEU A 617 39.63 27.86 25.48
N PRO A 618 38.95 26.70 25.62
CA PRO A 618 39.21 25.76 26.71
C PRO A 618 40.69 25.36 26.77
N GLY A 619 41.22 25.17 27.99
CA GLY A 619 42.64 24.87 28.20
C GLY A 619 43.16 23.64 27.45
N GLU A 620 42.30 22.64 27.22
CA GLU A 620 42.61 21.43 26.43
C GLU A 620 42.90 21.72 24.95
N ILE A 621 42.33 22.80 24.41
CA ILE A 621 42.50 23.25 23.02
C ILE A 621 43.61 24.31 22.95
N ALA A 622 43.65 25.23 23.92
CA ALA A 622 44.62 26.32 23.98
C ALA A 622 46.07 25.85 24.22
N ALA A 623 46.25 24.67 24.83
CA ALA A 623 47.55 24.05 25.05
C ALA A 623 47.46 22.56 24.71
N PRO A 624 47.65 22.17 23.43
CA PRO A 624 47.72 20.75 23.06
C PRO A 624 48.94 20.14 23.75
N SER A 625 48.72 19.56 24.92
CA SER A 625 49.77 18.92 25.71
C SER A 625 50.28 17.74 24.90
N ALA A 626 51.54 17.79 24.50
CA ALA A 626 52.24 16.68 23.88
C ALA A 626 52.41 15.54 24.91
N THR A 627 51.39 14.72 25.13
CA THR A 627 51.51 13.47 25.91
C THR A 627 50.59 12.37 25.37
N SER A 628 51.23 11.44 24.65
CA SER A 628 51.12 9.98 24.74
C SER A 628 49.76 9.29 24.61
N ASP A 629 49.67 8.56 23.49
CA ASP A 629 49.16 7.19 23.38
C ASP A 629 49.53 6.34 24.63
N ASP A 630 48.53 5.99 25.45
CA ASP A 630 48.40 4.66 26.09
C ASP A 630 47.14 4.62 26.96
N GLY A 631 46.28 3.63 26.68
CA GLY A 631 45.13 3.34 27.52
C GLY A 631 45.56 2.86 28.91
N LYS A 632 45.28 3.66 29.95
CA LYS A 632 45.16 3.17 31.33
C LYS A 632 44.22 4.05 32.14
N THR A 633 43.13 3.43 32.57
CA THR A 633 42.21 3.88 33.60
C THR A 633 42.96 4.12 34.90
N LEU A 634 43.13 5.37 35.34
CA LEU A 634 43.47 5.69 36.73
C LEU A 634 42.79 6.98 37.17
N SER A 635 41.83 6.81 38.07
CA SER A 635 41.31 7.78 39.01
C SER A 635 42.43 8.40 39.86
N ALA A 636 42.52 9.73 39.89
CA ALA A 636 43.05 10.49 41.02
C ALA A 636 42.57 11.95 40.96
N GLU A 637 42.09 12.43 42.10
CA GLU A 637 41.56 13.77 42.38
C GLU A 637 42.65 14.86 42.34
N LEU A 638 42.29 16.07 41.89
CA LEU A 638 42.73 17.41 42.36
C LEU A 638 41.99 18.52 41.55
N PRO A 639 41.95 19.79 42.01
CA PRO A 639 40.71 20.55 42.16
C PRO A 639 40.53 21.62 41.08
N GLY A 640 39.40 21.55 40.38
CA GLY A 640 38.91 22.58 39.45
C GLY A 640 37.49 22.20 39.04
N GLY A 641 36.52 23.03 39.41
CA GLY A 641 35.08 22.68 39.44
C GLY A 641 34.59 21.92 38.21
N THR A 642 33.92 20.81 38.45
CA THR A 642 33.46 19.87 37.43
C THR A 642 32.42 20.51 36.49
N LEU A 643 32.30 19.98 35.27
CA LEU A 643 31.23 20.33 34.30
C LEU A 643 29.83 20.29 34.96
N VAL A 644 29.67 19.41 35.94
CA VAL A 644 28.48 19.24 36.78
C VAL A 644 28.20 20.47 37.66
N GLU A 645 29.22 21.09 38.25
CA GLU A 645 29.08 22.30 39.06
C GLU A 645 28.83 23.54 38.22
N ALA A 646 29.43 23.63 37.03
CA ALA A 646 29.17 24.70 36.07
C ALA A 646 27.73 24.63 35.52
N GLU A 647 27.24 23.45 35.14
CA GLU A 647 25.85 23.25 34.74
C GLU A 647 24.88 23.59 35.89
N ARG A 648 25.19 23.12 37.10
CA ARG A 648 24.38 23.40 38.29
C ARG A 648 24.28 24.89 38.56
N GLN A 649 25.39 25.63 38.41
CA GLN A 649 25.40 27.08 38.63
C GLN A 649 24.66 27.84 37.52
N ALA A 650 24.81 27.44 36.25
CA ALA A 650 24.08 28.02 35.12
C ALA A 650 22.55 27.85 35.29
N MET A 651 22.10 26.68 35.76
CA MET A 651 20.69 26.44 36.05
C MET A 651 20.16 27.29 37.22
N LYS A 652 20.94 27.44 38.30
CA LYS A 652 20.56 28.32 39.42
C LYS A 652 20.45 29.78 38.98
N ASN A 653 21.41 30.26 38.19
CA ASN A 653 21.41 31.63 37.68
C ASN A 653 20.22 31.89 36.74
N ALA A 654 19.91 30.94 35.85
CA ALA A 654 18.76 31.07 34.95
C ALA A 654 17.42 31.01 35.70
N LEU A 655 17.30 30.17 36.73
CA LEU A 655 16.13 30.14 37.62
C LEU A 655 15.91 31.46 38.35
N ALA A 656 16.99 32.09 38.81
CA ALA A 656 16.95 33.40 39.47
C ALA A 656 16.58 34.54 38.52
N ALA A 657 17.16 34.56 37.33
CA ALA A 657 16.91 35.62 36.37
C ALA A 657 15.49 35.59 35.78
N GLU A 658 14.84 34.42 35.74
CA GLU A 658 13.50 34.22 35.17
C GLU A 658 12.39 34.03 36.24
N GLY A 659 12.70 34.29 37.52
CA GLY A 659 11.73 34.23 38.63
C GLY A 659 11.05 32.87 38.78
N GLY A 660 11.76 31.77 38.49
CA GLY A 660 11.21 30.41 38.56
C GLY A 660 10.32 29.99 37.39
N ASN A 661 10.18 30.80 36.33
CA ASN A 661 9.42 30.40 35.14
C ASN A 661 10.20 29.37 34.31
N LEU A 662 10.01 28.09 34.62
CA LEU A 662 10.69 26.93 34.00
C LEU A 662 10.64 26.92 32.47
N SER A 663 9.61 27.52 31.87
CA SER A 663 9.47 27.63 30.41
C SER A 663 10.48 28.59 29.79
N ARG A 664 10.68 29.73 30.44
CA ARG A 664 11.64 30.74 30.03
C ARG A 664 13.06 30.30 30.36
N VAL A 665 13.25 29.63 31.49
CA VAL A 665 14.52 28.99 31.88
C VAL A 665 14.96 27.97 30.83
N ALA A 666 14.06 27.06 30.41
CA ALA A 666 14.37 26.06 29.39
C ALA A 666 14.75 26.71 28.05
N ARG A 667 14.00 27.73 27.62
CA ARG A 667 14.28 28.49 26.39
C ARG A 667 15.62 29.22 26.45
N ARG A 668 15.91 29.88 27.57
CA ARG A 668 17.15 30.62 27.80
C ARG A 668 18.37 29.72 27.87
N LEU A 669 18.22 28.51 28.41
CA LEU A 669 19.26 27.49 28.47
C LEU A 669 19.35 26.66 27.17
N GLY A 670 18.50 26.91 26.16
CA GLY A 670 18.51 26.19 24.89
C GLY A 670 18.14 24.71 24.99
N ILE A 671 17.48 24.28 26.07
CA ILE A 671 17.10 22.88 26.32
C ILE A 671 15.59 22.69 26.35
N SER A 672 15.14 21.49 26.02
CA SER A 672 13.71 21.15 26.14
C SER A 672 13.27 21.12 27.62
N ARG A 673 12.00 21.44 27.91
CA ARG A 673 11.45 21.36 29.27
C ARG A 673 11.69 20.00 29.94
N PRO A 674 11.48 18.84 29.27
CA PRO A 674 11.76 17.53 29.88
C PRO A 674 13.23 17.36 30.28
N THR A 675 14.17 17.88 29.48
CA THR A 675 15.61 17.86 29.79
C THR A 675 15.94 18.75 30.99
N LEU A 676 15.30 19.92 31.09
CA LEU A 676 15.42 20.79 32.26
C LEU A 676 14.90 20.09 33.52
N TYR A 677 13.73 19.44 33.48
CA TYR A 677 13.18 18.70 34.61
C TYR A 677 14.13 17.59 35.08
N ARG A 678 14.65 16.78 34.14
CA ARG A 678 15.60 15.70 34.45
C ARG A 678 16.87 16.24 35.11
N LYS A 679 17.42 17.35 34.61
CA LYS A 679 18.62 17.97 35.16
C LYS A 679 18.38 18.63 36.53
N LEU A 680 17.22 19.27 36.75
CA LEU A 680 16.86 19.84 38.05
C LEU A 680 16.75 18.77 39.15
N ASP A 681 16.17 17.61 38.82
CA ASP A 681 16.09 16.47 39.75
C ASP A 681 17.47 15.85 39.99
N GLN A 682 18.25 15.65 38.92
CA GLN A 682 19.62 15.12 39.00
C GLN A 682 20.53 15.98 39.89
N TYR A 683 20.35 17.30 39.89
CA TYR A 683 21.16 18.24 40.67
C TYR A 683 20.51 18.71 41.99
N GLY A 684 19.34 18.17 42.34
CA GLY A 684 18.62 18.46 43.57
C GLY A 684 18.21 19.94 43.71
N ILE A 685 17.92 20.63 42.60
CA ILE A 685 17.53 22.05 42.60
C ILE A 685 16.02 22.15 42.76
N ARG A 686 15.54 22.86 43.81
CA ARG A 686 14.10 23.03 44.07
C ARG A 686 13.43 23.82 42.95
N ARG A 687 12.23 23.37 42.57
CA ARG A 687 11.46 23.83 41.40
C ARG A 687 10.67 25.13 41.62
N GLY A 688 10.93 25.86 42.72
CA GLY A 688 10.24 27.11 43.07
C GLY A 688 11.19 28.10 43.72
N PHE A 689 10.97 29.39 43.45
CA PHE A 689 11.69 30.50 44.08
C PHE A 689 11.10 30.78 45.48
N LEU A 690 11.95 31.08 46.46
CA LEU A 690 11.56 31.78 47.70
C LEU A 690 11.79 33.28 47.49
#